data_AF-A0A847P035-F1
#
_entry.id   AF-A0A847P035-F1
#
_cell.length_a   1.000
_cell.length_b   1.000
_cell.length_c   1.000
_cell.angle_alpha   90.00
_cell.angle_beta   90.00
_cell.angle_gamma   90.00
#
_symmetry.space_group_name_H-M   'P 1'
#
loop_
_entity.id
_entity.type
_entity.pdbx_description
1 polymer ?
#
loop_
_entity_poly.entity_id
_entity_poly.type
_entity_poly.pdbx_seq_one_letter_code
_entity_poly.pdbx_strand_id
1 'polypeptide(L)'
;MPLSKALSLSVHRLLKIALLIPMSLFAYNGSKTWLYYTPVADPALKAQYQSVCASLVLSDENSDTLKNAKEEFDLAIPELLGGSKLPSTNGPGAIVLAPEGSSLLAEGIDFSDVSEEGFIIKSIGNKTYITGKSQVGILRGTFHFIRLMQTGKPINNLNIVESPYFPLRVLDHWYNHYGSRPDTERVYGGNRVYRMENFGKLSESELKRIKDYCRMAASLGLNGICPDNVNTYRGNSIKNYQCLEEEKLKTQKVFADIIGTYGLKYYLSVSYASPVLIDPKANSANAYANAQAKKWWFDRVDMIHQYIANFGGFLMKADSEGEAGPRTYNLIQSQGANPMAEALKRYGYNLIWRTFVYNNTDDFAISQWKEFEGQTWDEAVILRTKDGPRDFQTVEPPNPLLGLKGVRHGMEFQITQEYTGQGIHLCWLVPKWRQILHWDLKGAPLNPGTEGSITYQILRGTGDPVKGGGGVWGISNLSDTVNWTAQFLAQANYYGFGRLAWDPTLTEEQIADEWIRSSFHGGGTPEVRFVVNDMLSKSWRTYEDYTISYSALMPALRWNEHYEIDFDGMKLSEWYTPYFMNLTNDGIGVDRTPTTGNNFVKYYPPAVADSFANIEKCPEDFLLFFHHCKWDYKMKSGMTLIQSLYHNHFRGLHQVRNFINNWKLVSDLVDPEIHNHVLAKLNKQYTDAKRWVEDFKSDFGSKYKESVGCNLTLITPDTNKATVVETGARVNLSAKFTDQKNAAIDETLKWSVDNGGTLSATEGSSVSFSADKDGIYTVVVSTAKFPDLKDQMQIFVGNWIQTTSIRRTAQNNITKPSMQILRNSHGISIITSSAGKIDIYGLQGKVIKSVNLTNAGTCFIDTRDIAKGLYLLRLQSGTQSLHDKFILR
;
A
#
# COMPACT_ATOMS: atom_id res chain seq x y z
N MET A 1 44.29 -33.95 -49.42
CA MET A 1 43.78 -34.15 -48.05
C MET A 1 44.68 -33.40 -47.07
N PRO A 2 44.19 -32.65 -46.06
CA PRO A 2 42.92 -31.96 -45.93
C PRO A 2 43.09 -30.51 -45.40
N LEU A 3 42.84 -29.48 -46.23
CA LEU A 3 42.53 -28.12 -45.72
C LEU A 3 41.02 -27.92 -45.48
N SER A 4 40.18 -28.86 -45.91
CA SER A 4 38.72 -28.75 -45.83
C SER A 4 38.10 -29.18 -44.50
N LYS A 5 38.86 -29.80 -43.58
CA LYS A 5 38.34 -30.17 -42.25
C LYS A 5 38.58 -29.11 -41.17
N ALA A 6 39.49 -28.16 -41.38
CA ALA A 6 39.77 -27.10 -40.39
C ALA A 6 38.78 -25.93 -40.45
N LEU A 7 38.16 -25.66 -41.61
CA LEU A 7 37.17 -24.59 -41.73
C LEU A 7 35.77 -24.98 -41.23
N SER A 8 35.35 -26.26 -41.31
CA SER A 8 33.99 -26.63 -40.87
C SER A 8 33.85 -26.75 -39.34
N LEU A 9 34.94 -27.08 -38.64
CA LEU A 9 34.98 -27.16 -37.17
C LEU A 9 35.00 -25.79 -36.48
N SER A 10 35.59 -24.77 -37.14
CA SER A 10 35.65 -23.40 -36.63
C SER A 10 34.32 -22.67 -36.80
N VAL A 11 33.59 -22.91 -37.89
CA VAL A 11 32.26 -22.34 -38.12
C VAL A 11 31.21 -23.01 -37.21
N HIS A 12 31.28 -24.31 -36.96
CA HIS A 12 30.38 -24.98 -36.00
C HIS A 12 30.64 -24.63 -34.52
N ARG A 13 31.89 -24.29 -34.14
CA ARG A 13 32.20 -23.79 -32.79
C ARG A 13 31.80 -22.31 -32.61
N LEU A 14 31.95 -21.48 -33.64
CA LEU A 14 31.47 -20.09 -33.60
C LEU A 14 29.93 -20.01 -33.61
N LEU A 15 29.23 -20.89 -34.35
CA LEU A 15 27.77 -20.98 -34.28
C LEU A 15 27.25 -21.57 -32.95
N LYS A 16 27.97 -22.49 -32.31
CA LYS A 16 27.58 -23.00 -30.97
C LYS A 16 27.91 -22.04 -29.82
N ILE A 17 28.90 -21.17 -29.98
CA ILE A 17 29.20 -20.10 -29.00
C ILE A 17 28.27 -18.89 -29.23
N ALA A 18 27.83 -18.62 -30.45
CA ALA A 18 26.77 -17.64 -30.74
C ALA A 18 25.36 -18.10 -30.29
N LEU A 19 25.13 -19.42 -30.16
CA LEU A 19 23.91 -20.01 -29.57
C LEU A 19 23.97 -20.18 -28.03
N LEU A 20 25.08 -19.74 -27.41
CA LEU A 20 25.28 -19.72 -25.96
C LEU A 20 25.70 -18.33 -25.46
N ILE A 21 25.35 -17.28 -26.21
CA ILE A 21 25.06 -16.02 -25.55
C ILE A 21 23.77 -16.32 -24.77
N PRO A 22 23.77 -16.42 -23.43
CA PRO A 22 22.51 -16.21 -22.75
C PRO A 22 22.08 -14.86 -23.29
N MET A 23 20.93 -14.77 -23.97
CA MET A 23 20.27 -13.49 -24.03
C MET A 23 20.27 -13.04 -22.58
N SER A 24 21.11 -12.08 -22.27
CA SER A 24 20.95 -11.22 -21.12
C SER A 24 19.66 -10.47 -21.45
N LEU A 25 18.53 -11.18 -21.41
CA LEU A 25 17.24 -10.64 -21.07
C LEU A 25 17.55 -9.92 -19.78
N PHE A 26 17.74 -8.60 -19.89
CA PHE A 26 17.93 -7.75 -18.73
C PHE A 26 16.82 -8.15 -17.77
N ALA A 27 17.20 -8.68 -16.60
CA ALA A 27 16.24 -9.09 -15.59
C ALA A 27 15.35 -7.89 -15.31
N TYR A 28 14.03 -8.09 -15.29
CA TYR A 28 13.12 -6.97 -15.08
C TYR A 28 13.38 -6.37 -13.69
N ASN A 29 13.52 -5.04 -13.63
CA ASN A 29 13.94 -4.30 -12.43
C ASN A 29 12.85 -3.40 -11.85
N GLY A 30 11.61 -3.56 -12.32
CA GLY A 30 10.46 -2.82 -11.81
C GLY A 30 10.17 -1.50 -12.53
N SER A 31 10.96 -1.14 -13.54
CA SER A 31 10.84 0.13 -14.28
C SER A 31 9.53 0.34 -15.05
N LYS A 32 8.89 -0.75 -15.47
CA LYS A 32 7.62 -0.74 -16.22
C LYS A 32 6.37 -0.83 -15.31
N THR A 33 6.55 -1.06 -14.01
CA THR A 33 5.46 -1.19 -13.02
C THR A 33 4.41 -2.24 -13.40
N TRP A 34 3.12 -1.91 -13.45
CA TRP A 34 2.03 -2.78 -13.93
C TRP A 34 1.79 -2.66 -15.45
N LEU A 35 2.49 -1.76 -16.13
CA LEU A 35 2.56 -1.72 -17.60
C LEU A 35 3.71 -2.60 -18.11
N TYR A 36 4.03 -3.65 -17.35
CA TYR A 36 4.97 -4.69 -17.73
C TYR A 36 4.22 -5.77 -18.54
N TYR A 37 4.27 -5.62 -19.85
CA TYR A 37 3.62 -6.54 -20.78
C TYR A 37 4.43 -7.82 -20.90
N THR A 38 3.89 -8.92 -20.38
CA THR A 38 4.55 -10.24 -20.38
C THR A 38 3.86 -11.15 -21.41
N PRO A 39 4.62 -12.01 -22.13
CA PRO A 39 4.02 -12.91 -23.11
C PRO A 39 2.91 -13.77 -22.52
N VAL A 40 1.78 -13.86 -23.24
CA VAL A 40 0.64 -14.68 -22.84
C VAL A 40 1.04 -16.15 -22.86
N ALA A 41 1.02 -16.78 -21.68
CA ALA A 41 1.51 -18.15 -21.50
C ALA A 41 0.54 -19.22 -22.02
N ASP A 42 -0.78 -18.97 -21.97
CA ASP A 42 -1.79 -19.89 -22.47
C ASP A 42 -1.89 -19.80 -24.01
N PRO A 43 -1.56 -20.87 -24.77
CA PRO A 43 -1.59 -20.83 -26.23
C PRO A 43 -2.98 -20.61 -26.83
N ALA A 44 -4.04 -21.12 -26.20
CA ALA A 44 -5.41 -20.97 -26.68
C ALA A 44 -5.87 -19.51 -26.51
N LEU A 45 -5.57 -18.93 -25.35
CA LEU A 45 -5.86 -17.54 -25.07
C LEU A 45 -5.04 -16.60 -25.98
N LYS A 46 -3.76 -16.92 -26.19
CA LYS A 46 -2.89 -16.19 -27.12
C LYS A 46 -3.43 -16.21 -28.55
N ALA A 47 -3.86 -17.37 -29.05
CA ALA A 47 -4.45 -17.50 -30.38
C ALA A 47 -5.77 -16.71 -30.49
N GLN A 48 -6.59 -16.74 -29.44
CA GLN A 48 -7.79 -15.90 -29.36
C GLN A 48 -7.43 -14.41 -29.46
N TYR A 49 -6.45 -13.95 -28.69
CA TYR A 49 -6.04 -12.55 -28.72
C TYR A 49 -5.49 -12.13 -30.07
N GLN A 50 -4.68 -12.98 -30.72
CA GLN A 50 -4.17 -12.73 -32.08
C GLN A 50 -5.30 -12.61 -33.11
N SER A 51 -6.39 -13.37 -32.95
CA SER A 51 -7.56 -13.26 -33.83
C SER A 51 -8.36 -11.98 -33.61
N VAL A 52 -8.44 -11.48 -32.38
CA VAL A 52 -9.20 -10.26 -32.04
C VAL A 52 -8.37 -8.99 -32.32
N CYS A 53 -7.05 -9.08 -32.18
CA CYS A 53 -6.09 -8.00 -32.36
C CYS A 53 -5.34 -8.17 -33.69
N ALA A 54 -6.05 -8.18 -34.82
CA ALA A 54 -5.43 -8.32 -36.15
C ALA A 54 -4.96 -6.98 -36.74
N SER A 55 -5.66 -5.90 -36.42
CA SER A 55 -5.34 -4.54 -36.87
C SER A 55 -5.92 -3.48 -35.93
N LEU A 56 -5.47 -2.23 -36.08
CA LEU A 56 -5.90 -1.10 -35.24
C LEU A 56 -6.25 0.10 -36.11
N VAL A 57 -7.44 0.68 -35.90
CA VAL A 57 -7.95 1.81 -36.69
C VAL A 57 -8.30 2.97 -35.76
N LEU A 58 -7.84 4.17 -36.11
CA LEU A 58 -8.15 5.41 -35.39
C LEU A 58 -9.14 6.23 -36.22
N SER A 59 -10.09 6.90 -35.56
CA SER A 59 -10.99 7.84 -36.21
C SER A 59 -10.33 9.16 -36.62
N ASP A 60 -9.25 9.55 -35.92
CA ASP A 60 -8.53 10.80 -36.16
C ASP A 60 -7.04 10.62 -35.85
N GLU A 61 -6.22 10.63 -36.90
CA GLU A 61 -4.76 10.51 -36.82
C GLU A 61 -4.09 11.81 -36.33
N ASN A 62 -4.82 12.93 -36.21
CA ASN A 62 -4.27 14.18 -35.69
C ASN A 62 -4.46 14.33 -34.18
N SER A 63 -5.31 13.52 -33.55
CA SER A 63 -5.52 13.53 -32.10
C SER A 63 -4.33 12.92 -31.36
N ASP A 64 -3.66 13.71 -30.52
CA ASP A 64 -2.57 13.22 -29.68
C ASP A 64 -3.04 12.22 -28.61
N THR A 65 -4.30 12.34 -28.15
CA THR A 65 -4.89 11.37 -27.21
C THR A 65 -5.10 10.01 -27.87
N LEU A 66 -5.62 9.98 -29.12
CA LEU A 66 -5.77 8.73 -29.87
C LEU A 66 -4.42 8.14 -30.28
N LYS A 67 -3.43 8.98 -30.61
CA LYS A 67 -2.04 8.53 -30.82
C LYS A 67 -1.47 7.88 -29.58
N ASN A 68 -1.66 8.46 -28.38
CA ASN A 68 -1.22 7.84 -27.13
C ASN A 68 -1.88 6.46 -26.91
N ALA A 69 -3.19 6.33 -27.21
CA ALA A 69 -3.87 5.03 -27.16
C ALA A 69 -3.27 4.02 -28.15
N LYS A 70 -2.96 4.46 -29.37
CA LYS A 70 -2.27 3.63 -30.38
C LYS A 70 -0.86 3.24 -29.94
N GLU A 71 -0.08 4.18 -29.41
CA GLU A 71 1.26 3.94 -28.89
C GLU A 71 1.24 2.87 -27.79
N GLU A 72 0.20 2.85 -26.95
CA GLU A 72 0.06 1.82 -25.92
C GLU A 72 -0.15 0.41 -26.51
N PHE A 73 -0.95 0.28 -27.58
CA PHE A 73 -1.05 -0.98 -28.34
C PHE A 73 0.27 -1.35 -29.01
N ASP A 74 0.98 -0.38 -29.59
CA ASP A 74 2.29 -0.59 -30.20
C ASP A 74 3.34 -1.09 -29.20
N LEU A 75 3.19 -0.76 -27.91
CA LEU A 75 4.03 -1.27 -26.82
C LEU A 75 3.54 -2.64 -26.32
N ALA A 76 2.23 -2.81 -26.14
CA ALA A 76 1.66 -3.99 -25.50
C ALA A 76 1.60 -5.22 -26.41
N ILE A 77 1.14 -5.07 -27.65
CA ILE A 77 0.84 -6.21 -28.53
C ILE A 77 2.10 -7.03 -28.87
N PRO A 78 3.25 -6.43 -29.25
CA PRO A 78 4.45 -7.22 -29.54
C PRO A 78 4.93 -8.03 -28.34
N GLU A 79 4.83 -7.48 -27.14
CA GLU A 79 5.26 -8.12 -25.89
C GLU A 79 4.29 -9.22 -25.44
N LEU A 80 2.97 -8.96 -25.50
CA LEU A 80 1.92 -9.92 -25.10
C LEU A 80 1.80 -11.09 -26.09
N LEU A 81 1.78 -10.81 -27.40
CA LEU A 81 1.40 -11.78 -28.44
C LEU A 81 2.59 -12.27 -29.27
N GLY A 82 3.74 -11.60 -29.21
CA GLY A 82 4.84 -11.81 -30.15
C GLY A 82 4.51 -11.31 -31.56
N GLY A 83 5.52 -10.83 -32.29
CA GLY A 83 5.36 -10.31 -33.66
C GLY A 83 5.58 -8.82 -33.76
N SER A 84 5.00 -8.19 -34.79
CA SER A 84 5.13 -6.76 -35.09
C SER A 84 3.96 -5.94 -34.55
N LYS A 85 4.07 -4.61 -34.64
CA LYS A 85 2.96 -3.68 -34.40
C LYS A 85 1.75 -4.01 -35.28
N LEU A 86 0.55 -3.67 -34.78
CA LEU A 86 -0.69 -3.87 -35.53
C LEU A 86 -0.71 -2.98 -36.79
N PRO A 87 -1.10 -3.53 -37.96
CA PRO A 87 -1.30 -2.72 -39.16
C PRO A 87 -2.54 -1.82 -39.01
N SER A 88 -2.54 -0.70 -39.72
CA SER A 88 -3.65 0.26 -39.78
C SER A 88 -4.66 -0.10 -40.87
N THR A 89 -5.28 -1.28 -40.78
CA THR A 89 -6.26 -1.77 -41.77
C THR A 89 -7.63 -2.00 -41.14
N ASN A 90 -8.70 -1.58 -41.82
CA ASN A 90 -10.06 -1.80 -41.36
C ASN A 90 -10.63 -3.10 -41.94
N GLY A 91 -10.62 -4.18 -41.17
CA GLY A 91 -11.04 -5.51 -41.61
C GLY A 91 -11.49 -6.42 -40.46
N PRO A 92 -11.65 -7.74 -40.71
CA PRO A 92 -11.87 -8.72 -39.65
C PRO A 92 -10.72 -8.69 -38.62
N GLY A 93 -11.05 -8.75 -37.33
CA GLY A 93 -10.11 -8.62 -36.22
C GLY A 93 -9.61 -7.21 -35.97
N ALA A 94 -10.27 -6.18 -36.52
CA ALA A 94 -9.87 -4.79 -36.26
C ALA A 94 -10.34 -4.32 -34.88
N ILE A 95 -9.45 -3.67 -34.15
CA ILE A 95 -9.76 -2.81 -33.02
C ILE A 95 -10.01 -1.39 -33.55
N VAL A 96 -11.18 -0.83 -33.27
CA VAL A 96 -11.59 0.50 -33.72
C VAL A 96 -11.62 1.46 -32.54
N LEU A 97 -10.80 2.50 -32.59
CA LEU A 97 -10.74 3.60 -31.63
C LEU A 97 -11.46 4.81 -32.21
N ALA A 98 -12.70 5.03 -31.79
CA ALA A 98 -13.55 6.09 -32.33
C ALA A 98 -14.51 6.64 -31.27
N PRO A 99 -14.68 7.96 -31.12
CA PRO A 99 -15.61 8.55 -30.15
C PRO A 99 -17.05 8.50 -30.66
N GLU A 100 -18.00 8.78 -29.77
CA GLU A 100 -19.41 8.97 -30.11
C GLU A 100 -19.58 9.90 -31.32
N GLY A 101 -20.46 9.53 -32.25
CA GLY A 101 -20.72 10.29 -33.48
C GLY A 101 -19.74 10.06 -34.63
N SER A 102 -18.66 9.29 -34.44
CA SER A 102 -17.76 8.93 -35.54
C SER A 102 -18.41 7.99 -36.55
N SER A 103 -18.18 8.24 -37.85
CA SER A 103 -18.63 7.36 -38.94
C SER A 103 -17.98 5.98 -38.97
N LEU A 104 -16.92 5.76 -38.17
CA LEU A 104 -16.29 4.45 -38.00
C LEU A 104 -17.02 3.54 -37.01
N LEU A 105 -17.92 4.08 -36.18
CA LEU A 105 -18.67 3.28 -35.22
C LEU A 105 -19.72 2.41 -35.90
N ALA A 106 -19.98 1.24 -35.32
CA ALA A 106 -21.11 0.41 -35.71
C ALA A 106 -22.43 0.95 -35.12
N GLU A 107 -23.54 0.68 -35.79
CA GLU A 107 -24.88 0.91 -35.25
C GLU A 107 -25.13 0.07 -33.99
N GLY A 108 -25.97 0.57 -33.07
CA GLY A 108 -26.38 -0.17 -31.87
C GLY A 108 -25.40 -0.11 -30.68
N ILE A 109 -24.48 0.85 -30.66
CA ILE A 109 -23.71 1.23 -29.46
C ILE A 109 -24.52 2.29 -28.71
N ASP A 110 -24.85 2.02 -27.44
CA ASP A 110 -25.61 2.92 -26.58
C ASP A 110 -24.67 3.65 -25.60
N PHE A 111 -24.76 4.98 -25.58
CA PHE A 111 -23.96 5.88 -24.75
C PHE A 111 -24.76 6.47 -23.57
N SER A 112 -25.98 5.99 -23.32
CA SER A 112 -26.86 6.46 -22.24
C SER A 112 -26.21 6.33 -20.86
N ASP A 113 -25.61 5.17 -20.58
CA ASP A 113 -25.03 4.81 -19.26
C ASP A 113 -23.53 5.10 -19.11
N VAL A 114 -22.91 5.84 -20.05
CA VAL A 114 -21.49 6.20 -19.99
C VAL A 114 -21.28 7.68 -19.70
N SER A 115 -20.37 8.00 -18.77
CA SER A 115 -19.96 9.36 -18.46
C SER A 115 -18.91 9.90 -19.46
N GLU A 116 -18.58 11.19 -19.37
CA GLU A 116 -17.62 11.86 -20.26
C GLU A 116 -16.24 11.19 -20.34
N GLU A 117 -15.73 10.68 -19.22
CA GLU A 117 -14.45 9.96 -19.17
C GLU A 117 -14.63 8.44 -19.06
N GLY A 118 -15.87 7.95 -19.22
CA GLY A 118 -16.18 6.53 -19.30
C GLY A 118 -15.93 5.97 -20.71
N PHE A 119 -16.03 4.66 -20.84
CA PHE A 119 -15.82 3.97 -22.10
C PHE A 119 -16.72 2.75 -22.26
N ILE A 120 -16.83 2.31 -23.51
CA ILE A 120 -17.53 1.11 -23.94
C ILE A 120 -16.54 0.26 -24.72
N ILE A 121 -16.44 -1.02 -24.39
CA ILE A 121 -15.70 -2.02 -25.18
C ILE A 121 -16.72 -3.04 -25.69
N LYS A 122 -16.99 -3.03 -27.00
CA LYS A 122 -18.02 -3.88 -27.59
C LYS A 122 -17.54 -4.62 -28.82
N SER A 123 -17.73 -5.94 -28.86
CA SER A 123 -17.49 -6.75 -30.05
C SER A 123 -18.74 -6.79 -30.92
N ILE A 124 -18.64 -6.39 -32.18
CA ILE A 124 -19.74 -6.43 -33.16
C ILE A 124 -19.22 -7.05 -34.45
N GLY A 125 -19.81 -8.18 -34.85
CA GLY A 125 -19.25 -9.02 -35.92
C GLY A 125 -17.84 -9.49 -35.55
N ASN A 126 -16.89 -9.28 -36.46
CA ASN A 126 -15.47 -9.61 -36.25
C ASN A 126 -14.63 -8.39 -35.83
N LYS A 127 -15.22 -7.33 -35.27
CA LYS A 127 -14.48 -6.14 -34.82
C LYS A 127 -14.73 -5.85 -33.36
N THR A 128 -13.76 -5.21 -32.72
CA THR A 128 -13.88 -4.72 -31.35
C THR A 128 -13.80 -3.20 -31.34
N TYR A 129 -14.82 -2.55 -30.81
CA TYR A 129 -14.91 -1.11 -30.68
C TYR A 129 -14.52 -0.72 -29.26
N ILE A 130 -13.51 0.16 -29.13
CA ILE A 130 -13.19 0.86 -27.88
C ILE A 130 -13.60 2.31 -28.10
N THR A 131 -14.71 2.70 -27.47
CA THR A 131 -15.38 3.99 -27.71
C THR A 131 -15.78 4.67 -26.41
N GLY A 132 -16.20 5.92 -26.48
CA GLY A 132 -16.66 6.73 -25.36
C GLY A 132 -17.12 8.10 -25.86
N LYS A 133 -17.69 8.91 -24.97
CA LYS A 133 -18.12 10.29 -25.27
C LYS A 133 -16.93 11.20 -25.62
N SER A 134 -15.75 10.87 -25.08
CA SER A 134 -14.50 11.59 -25.34
C SER A 134 -13.35 10.66 -25.75
N GLN A 135 -12.33 11.25 -26.36
CA GLN A 135 -11.07 10.56 -26.68
C GLN A 135 -10.33 10.08 -25.41
N VAL A 136 -10.52 10.77 -24.28
CA VAL A 136 -9.98 10.35 -22.98
C VAL A 136 -10.64 9.06 -22.49
N GLY A 137 -11.96 8.92 -22.70
CA GLY A 137 -12.68 7.67 -22.47
C GLY A 137 -12.04 6.52 -23.26
N ILE A 138 -11.76 6.73 -24.54
CA ILE A 138 -11.11 5.73 -25.41
C ILE A 138 -9.72 5.35 -24.88
N LEU A 139 -8.89 6.31 -24.48
CA LEU A 139 -7.58 6.05 -23.89
C LEU A 139 -7.68 5.14 -22.66
N ARG A 140 -8.68 5.38 -21.79
CA ARG A 140 -8.93 4.55 -20.60
C ARG A 140 -9.44 3.16 -20.96
N GLY A 141 -10.32 3.08 -21.96
CA GLY A 141 -10.80 1.81 -22.51
C GLY A 141 -9.67 0.98 -23.11
N THR A 142 -8.69 1.61 -23.75
CA THR A 142 -7.46 0.96 -24.24
C THR A 142 -6.67 0.32 -23.10
N PHE A 143 -6.41 1.08 -22.01
CA PHE A 143 -5.73 0.52 -20.84
C PHE A 143 -6.54 -0.59 -20.17
N HIS A 144 -7.86 -0.48 -20.09
CA HIS A 144 -8.72 -1.55 -19.57
C HIS A 144 -8.62 -2.80 -20.47
N PHE A 145 -8.72 -2.65 -21.78
CA PHE A 145 -8.60 -3.76 -22.74
C PHE A 145 -7.26 -4.48 -22.64
N ILE A 146 -6.15 -3.73 -22.52
CA ILE A 146 -4.82 -4.31 -22.30
C ILE A 146 -4.73 -5.01 -20.95
N ARG A 147 -5.33 -4.44 -19.89
CA ARG A 147 -5.41 -5.08 -18.57
C ARG A 147 -6.18 -6.40 -18.60
N LEU A 148 -7.25 -6.52 -19.40
CA LEU A 148 -7.93 -7.81 -19.61
C LEU A 148 -6.95 -8.86 -20.14
N MET A 149 -6.14 -8.50 -21.15
CA MET A 149 -5.13 -9.41 -21.70
C MET A 149 -4.06 -9.78 -20.67
N GLN A 150 -3.49 -8.80 -19.96
CA GLN A 150 -2.47 -9.03 -18.92
C GLN A 150 -2.98 -9.92 -17.77
N THR A 151 -4.27 -9.80 -17.43
CA THR A 151 -4.90 -10.58 -16.35
C THR A 151 -5.47 -11.92 -16.83
N GLY A 152 -5.28 -12.26 -18.10
CA GLY A 152 -5.69 -13.55 -18.67
C GLY A 152 -7.20 -13.68 -18.86
N LYS A 153 -7.92 -12.58 -19.09
CA LYS A 153 -9.36 -12.57 -19.34
C LYS A 153 -9.63 -12.72 -20.84
N PRO A 154 -10.60 -13.56 -21.26
CA PRO A 154 -10.97 -13.68 -22.66
C PRO A 154 -11.48 -12.34 -23.21
N ILE A 155 -11.15 -12.05 -24.47
CA ILE A 155 -11.51 -10.78 -25.14
C ILE A 155 -12.40 -10.98 -26.38
N ASN A 156 -12.98 -12.16 -26.54
CA ASN A 156 -14.03 -12.41 -27.52
C ASN A 156 -15.39 -11.97 -26.99
N ASN A 157 -16.26 -11.46 -27.87
CA ASN A 157 -17.65 -11.13 -27.56
C ASN A 157 -17.82 -10.14 -26.37
N LEU A 158 -16.96 -9.11 -26.30
CA LEU A 158 -17.00 -8.13 -25.22
C LEU A 158 -18.25 -7.25 -25.31
N ASN A 159 -18.79 -6.89 -24.13
CA ASN A 159 -19.83 -5.87 -23.96
C ASN A 159 -19.64 -5.22 -22.57
N ILE A 160 -18.66 -4.33 -22.47
CA ILE A 160 -18.25 -3.67 -21.22
C ILE A 160 -18.63 -2.20 -21.32
N VAL A 161 -19.26 -1.68 -20.26
CA VAL A 161 -19.53 -0.24 -20.08
C VAL A 161 -18.96 0.13 -18.72
N GLU A 162 -18.09 1.13 -18.68
CA GLU A 162 -17.34 1.52 -17.48
C GLU A 162 -17.31 3.05 -17.37
N SER A 163 -17.46 3.56 -16.15
CA SER A 163 -17.39 4.99 -15.85
C SER A 163 -16.71 5.22 -14.51
N PRO A 164 -15.86 6.25 -14.37
CA PRO A 164 -15.25 6.57 -13.08
C PRO A 164 -16.31 6.96 -12.05
N TYR A 165 -16.15 6.48 -10.83
CA TYR A 165 -17.05 6.75 -9.73
C TYR A 165 -16.89 8.17 -9.18
N PHE A 166 -15.64 8.62 -8.94
CA PHE A 166 -15.35 9.96 -8.46
C PHE A 166 -15.09 10.93 -9.61
N PRO A 167 -15.54 12.20 -9.56
CA PRO A 167 -15.31 13.17 -10.62
C PRO A 167 -13.84 13.64 -10.70
N LEU A 168 -13.18 13.83 -9.55
CA LEU A 168 -11.76 14.20 -9.46
C LEU A 168 -10.98 13.04 -8.84
N ARG A 169 -9.89 12.66 -9.51
CA ARG A 169 -9.03 11.52 -9.15
C ARG A 169 -7.59 11.97 -9.39
N VAL A 170 -7.04 12.67 -8.40
CA VAL A 170 -5.87 13.53 -8.56
C VAL A 170 -4.66 12.98 -7.79
N LEU A 171 -3.47 13.10 -8.35
CA LEU A 171 -2.22 12.87 -7.62
C LEU A 171 -1.56 14.18 -7.24
N ASP A 172 -1.16 14.26 -5.97
CA ASP A 172 -0.36 15.35 -5.45
C ASP A 172 1.11 14.93 -5.35
N HIS A 173 2.00 15.86 -5.63
CA HIS A 173 3.43 15.71 -5.40
C HIS A 173 3.91 16.77 -4.42
N TRP A 174 4.63 16.35 -3.38
CA TRP A 174 5.27 17.29 -2.46
C TRP A 174 6.70 17.60 -2.92
N TYR A 175 6.79 18.24 -4.09
CA TYR A 175 8.06 18.60 -4.72
C TYR A 175 8.34 20.09 -4.58
N ASN A 176 9.55 20.41 -4.14
CA ASN A 176 10.05 21.78 -4.12
C ASN A 176 10.76 22.03 -5.46
N HIS A 177 10.26 22.97 -6.26
CA HIS A 177 10.83 23.29 -7.57
C HIS A 177 11.60 24.61 -7.57
N TYR A 178 11.26 25.51 -6.65
CA TYR A 178 11.84 26.84 -6.58
C TYR A 178 12.35 27.14 -5.16
N GLY A 179 13.40 27.97 -5.08
CA GLY A 179 14.13 28.24 -3.84
C GLY A 179 15.51 27.59 -3.84
N SER A 180 16.20 27.61 -2.70
CA SER A 180 17.54 27.03 -2.57
C SER A 180 17.54 25.52 -2.30
N ARG A 181 16.37 24.89 -2.12
CA ARG A 181 16.21 23.45 -1.88
C ARG A 181 15.22 22.82 -2.86
N PRO A 182 15.63 22.54 -4.11
CA PRO A 182 14.76 21.88 -5.08
C PRO A 182 14.75 20.36 -4.85
N ASP A 183 14.11 19.94 -3.76
CA ASP A 183 14.04 18.57 -3.23
C ASP A 183 12.59 18.05 -3.13
N THR A 184 12.38 17.02 -2.31
CA THR A 184 11.08 16.38 -2.07
C THR A 184 10.79 16.36 -0.58
N GLU A 185 9.52 16.56 -0.23
CA GLU A 185 9.01 16.40 1.13
C GLU A 185 8.27 15.06 1.23
N ARG A 186 8.70 14.20 2.16
CA ARG A 186 8.11 12.87 2.42
C ARG A 186 8.06 11.94 1.20
N VAL A 187 9.10 11.96 0.38
CA VAL A 187 9.31 11.00 -0.72
C VAL A 187 10.56 10.18 -0.44
N TYR A 188 10.39 8.86 -0.32
CA TYR A 188 11.41 7.99 0.27
C TYR A 188 12.26 7.21 -0.74
N GLY A 189 11.99 7.41 -2.03
CA GLY A 189 12.72 6.77 -3.12
C GLY A 189 13.71 7.67 -3.83
N GLY A 190 14.12 8.79 -3.25
CA GLY A 190 15.02 9.73 -3.92
C GLY A 190 14.31 11.02 -4.35
N ASN A 191 14.67 11.54 -5.52
CA ASN A 191 14.32 12.89 -5.95
C ASN A 191 13.03 12.91 -6.80
N ARG A 192 12.68 14.11 -7.28
CA ARG A 192 11.51 14.42 -8.11
C ARG A 192 11.54 13.62 -9.41
N VAL A 193 10.39 13.06 -9.79
CA VAL A 193 10.20 12.33 -11.07
C VAL A 193 10.50 13.21 -12.30
N TYR A 194 10.20 14.51 -12.19
CA TYR A 194 10.42 15.52 -13.22
C TYR A 194 10.98 16.79 -12.57
N ARG A 195 11.69 17.58 -13.37
CA ARG A 195 12.38 18.81 -12.95
C ARG A 195 11.83 20.00 -13.73
N MET A 196 11.11 20.89 -13.03
CA MET A 196 10.46 22.03 -13.68
C MET A 196 11.46 22.92 -14.42
N GLU A 197 12.69 23.00 -13.91
CA GLU A 197 13.80 23.74 -14.50
C GLU A 197 14.26 23.20 -15.88
N ASN A 198 13.91 21.96 -16.24
CA ASN A 198 14.34 21.34 -17.49
C ASN A 198 13.31 21.48 -18.62
N PHE A 199 12.08 21.95 -18.34
CA PHE A 199 11.06 22.12 -19.38
C PHE A 199 11.49 23.17 -20.42
N GLY A 200 11.35 22.79 -21.70
CA GLY A 200 11.91 23.52 -22.85
C GLY A 200 13.30 23.03 -23.31
N LYS A 201 13.97 22.17 -22.54
CA LYS A 201 15.25 21.52 -22.89
C LYS A 201 15.29 20.04 -22.45
N LEU A 202 14.13 19.37 -22.45
CA LEU A 202 14.04 17.97 -22.04
C LEU A 202 14.87 17.09 -22.96
N SER A 203 15.72 16.25 -22.39
CA SER A 203 16.33 15.14 -23.11
C SER A 203 15.29 14.09 -23.48
N GLU A 204 15.61 13.21 -24.44
CA GLU A 204 14.73 12.11 -24.84
C GLU A 204 14.38 11.18 -23.67
N SER A 205 15.32 10.94 -22.76
CA SER A 205 15.11 10.09 -21.58
C SER A 205 14.16 10.73 -20.57
N GLU A 206 14.26 12.04 -20.36
CA GLU A 206 13.34 12.79 -19.49
C GLU A 206 11.94 12.85 -20.08
N LEU A 207 11.82 13.15 -21.37
CA LEU A 207 10.52 13.12 -22.06
C LEU A 207 9.88 11.72 -21.97
N LYS A 208 10.68 10.67 -22.19
CA LYS A 208 10.21 9.29 -22.03
C LYS A 208 9.75 9.01 -20.60
N ARG A 209 10.51 9.43 -19.58
CA ARG A 209 10.13 9.24 -18.17
C ARG A 209 8.84 9.96 -17.84
N ILE A 210 8.63 11.17 -18.34
CA ILE A 210 7.36 11.92 -18.17
C ILE A 210 6.20 11.19 -18.85
N LYS A 211 6.39 10.71 -20.09
CA LYS A 211 5.38 9.90 -20.78
C LYS A 211 5.05 8.61 -20.01
N ASP A 212 6.04 7.89 -19.51
CA ASP A 212 5.84 6.68 -18.69
C ASP A 212 5.04 7.00 -17.41
N TYR A 213 5.32 8.13 -16.76
CA TYR A 213 4.52 8.63 -15.64
C TYR A 213 3.05 8.91 -16.04
N CYS A 214 2.82 9.56 -17.17
CA CYS A 214 1.46 9.84 -17.67
C CYS A 214 0.72 8.56 -18.02
N ARG A 215 1.40 7.58 -18.62
CA ARG A 215 0.86 6.24 -18.91
C ARG A 215 0.42 5.53 -17.64
N MET A 216 1.25 5.55 -16.60
CA MET A 216 0.88 4.99 -15.28
C MET A 216 -0.38 5.63 -14.73
N ALA A 217 -0.48 6.96 -14.72
CA ALA A 217 -1.65 7.67 -14.21
C ALA A 217 -2.92 7.41 -15.03
N ALA A 218 -2.82 7.50 -16.37
CA ALA A 218 -3.93 7.27 -17.28
C ALA A 218 -4.45 5.82 -17.25
N SER A 219 -3.55 4.84 -17.04
CA SER A 219 -3.91 3.42 -16.95
C SER A 219 -4.83 3.08 -15.77
N LEU A 220 -4.81 3.92 -14.73
CA LEU A 220 -5.67 3.82 -13.56
C LEU A 220 -6.85 4.80 -13.60
N GLY A 221 -6.99 5.55 -14.69
CA GLY A 221 -8.07 6.52 -14.90
C GLY A 221 -7.95 7.78 -14.04
N LEU A 222 -6.77 8.10 -13.52
CA LEU A 222 -6.53 9.40 -12.87
C LEU A 222 -6.73 10.54 -13.89
N ASN A 223 -7.16 11.71 -13.42
CA ASN A 223 -7.47 12.86 -14.29
C ASN A 223 -6.89 14.19 -13.80
N GLY A 224 -5.94 14.16 -12.86
CA GLY A 224 -5.31 15.38 -12.40
C GLY A 224 -3.97 15.14 -11.74
N ILE A 225 -3.06 16.09 -11.92
CA ILE A 225 -1.76 16.14 -11.28
C ILE A 225 -1.57 17.52 -10.65
N CYS A 226 -1.21 17.57 -9.36
CA CYS A 226 -0.65 18.75 -8.71
C CYS A 226 0.85 18.48 -8.49
N PRO A 227 1.75 19.13 -9.25
CA PRO A 227 3.16 18.75 -9.25
C PRO A 227 3.98 19.40 -8.14
N ASP A 228 3.39 20.35 -7.41
CA ASP A 228 4.08 21.23 -6.46
C ASP A 228 3.70 20.92 -5.02
N ASN A 229 4.69 21.10 -4.14
CA ASN A 229 4.48 21.01 -2.70
C ASN A 229 3.39 21.98 -2.20
N VAL A 230 2.57 21.47 -1.28
CA VAL A 230 1.56 22.25 -0.56
C VAL A 230 2.18 23.29 0.37
N ASN A 231 3.44 23.08 0.80
CA ASN A 231 4.23 24.11 1.44
C ASN A 231 4.81 25.03 0.35
N THR A 232 4.34 26.28 0.32
CA THR A 232 4.61 27.18 -0.81
C THR A 232 5.70 28.20 -0.53
N TYR A 233 5.97 28.47 0.75
CA TYR A 233 6.94 29.48 1.15
C TYR A 233 7.62 29.19 2.49
N ARG A 234 8.95 29.12 2.49
CA ARG A 234 9.81 29.07 3.69
C ARG A 234 11.07 29.91 3.48
N GLY A 235 10.90 31.23 3.47
CA GLY A 235 12.00 32.18 3.26
C GLY A 235 12.73 31.94 1.93
N ASN A 236 14.05 31.71 1.98
CA ASN A 236 14.83 31.39 0.79
C ASN A 236 14.85 29.91 0.40
N SER A 237 14.43 29.01 1.30
CA SER A 237 14.55 27.56 1.10
C SER A 237 13.52 27.02 0.12
N ILE A 238 12.24 27.39 0.31
CA ILE A 238 11.11 26.99 -0.53
C ILE A 238 10.42 28.25 -1.05
N LYS A 239 10.29 28.35 -2.38
CA LYS A 239 9.62 29.46 -3.08
C LYS A 239 8.63 28.97 -4.13
N ASN A 240 7.92 27.88 -3.84
CA ASN A 240 6.96 27.30 -4.79
C ASN A 240 5.85 28.26 -5.22
N TYR A 241 5.54 29.31 -4.44
CA TYR A 241 4.64 30.40 -4.87
C TYR A 241 5.04 31.03 -6.24
N GLN A 242 6.31 30.93 -6.64
CA GLN A 242 6.81 31.42 -7.93
C GLN A 242 6.22 30.67 -9.13
N CYS A 243 5.55 29.53 -8.93
CA CYS A 243 4.80 28.83 -9.99
C CYS A 243 3.77 29.74 -10.69
N LEU A 244 3.32 30.82 -10.02
CA LEU A 244 2.39 31.80 -10.56
C LEU A 244 3.07 32.89 -11.39
N GLU A 245 4.40 33.05 -11.36
CA GLU A 245 5.12 34.01 -12.20
C GLU A 245 4.96 33.66 -13.69
N GLU A 246 4.80 34.66 -14.55
CA GLU A 246 4.53 34.44 -15.98
C GLU A 246 5.60 33.58 -16.66
N GLU A 247 6.89 33.85 -16.39
CA GLU A 247 7.99 33.07 -16.96
C GLU A 247 7.97 31.61 -16.50
N LYS A 248 7.53 31.35 -15.27
CA LYS A 248 7.37 29.98 -14.78
C LYS A 248 6.18 29.30 -15.43
N LEU A 249 5.07 30.01 -15.65
CA LEU A 249 3.90 29.44 -16.35
C LEU A 249 4.23 29.05 -17.79
N LYS A 250 5.05 29.84 -18.51
CA LYS A 250 5.56 29.49 -19.85
C LYS A 250 6.33 28.17 -19.85
N THR A 251 7.18 27.95 -18.83
CA THR A 251 7.93 26.70 -18.67
C THR A 251 7.02 25.54 -18.28
N GLN A 252 6.11 25.74 -17.33
CA GLN A 252 5.16 24.73 -16.85
C GLN A 252 4.17 24.29 -17.94
N LYS A 253 3.84 25.17 -18.89
CA LYS A 253 3.01 24.85 -20.05
C LYS A 253 3.49 23.59 -20.78
N VAL A 254 4.79 23.40 -20.95
CA VAL A 254 5.34 22.21 -21.65
C VAL A 254 4.92 20.92 -20.94
N PHE A 255 5.01 20.90 -19.61
CA PHE A 255 4.54 19.75 -18.83
C PHE A 255 3.03 19.60 -18.91
N ALA A 256 2.29 20.70 -18.73
CA ALA A 256 0.84 20.71 -18.77
C ALA A 256 0.29 20.20 -20.11
N ASP A 257 0.88 20.61 -21.23
CA ASP A 257 0.52 20.16 -22.58
C ASP A 257 0.77 18.65 -22.72
N ILE A 258 1.91 18.12 -22.26
CA ILE A 258 2.20 16.68 -22.30
C ILE A 258 1.18 15.88 -21.49
N ILE A 259 0.95 16.22 -20.22
CA ILE A 259 0.00 15.48 -19.38
C ILE A 259 -1.44 15.60 -19.91
N GLY A 260 -1.77 16.72 -20.56
CA GLY A 260 -3.08 16.99 -21.15
C GLY A 260 -3.44 15.97 -22.24
N THR A 261 -2.45 15.52 -23.03
CA THR A 261 -2.65 14.46 -24.04
C THR A 261 -3.03 13.09 -23.45
N TYR A 262 -2.87 12.91 -22.14
CA TYR A 262 -3.27 11.70 -21.39
C TYR A 262 -4.57 11.91 -20.60
N GLY A 263 -5.28 13.03 -20.81
CA GLY A 263 -6.51 13.36 -20.09
C GLY A 263 -6.28 13.82 -18.65
N LEU A 264 -5.08 14.31 -18.32
CA LEU A 264 -4.73 14.80 -16.98
C LEU A 264 -4.87 16.33 -16.94
N LYS A 265 -5.62 16.84 -15.96
CA LYS A 265 -5.68 18.27 -15.65
C LYS A 265 -4.47 18.71 -14.83
N TYR A 266 -4.02 19.93 -15.05
CA TYR A 266 -2.90 20.53 -14.34
C TYR A 266 -3.38 21.39 -13.17
N TYR A 267 -2.95 21.08 -11.94
CA TYR A 267 -3.24 21.85 -10.73
C TYR A 267 -1.96 22.52 -10.22
N LEU A 268 -2.10 23.59 -9.44
CA LEU A 268 -0.97 24.29 -8.82
C LEU A 268 -1.19 24.46 -7.31
N SER A 269 -0.17 24.14 -6.51
CA SER A 269 -0.15 24.55 -5.10
C SER A 269 0.23 26.02 -5.01
N VAL A 270 -0.64 26.85 -4.42
CA VAL A 270 -0.45 28.31 -4.40
C VAL A 270 -0.50 28.88 -2.99
N SER A 271 0.23 29.97 -2.77
CA SER A 271 0.27 30.66 -1.48
C SER A 271 -0.90 31.64 -1.37
N TYR A 272 -1.54 31.71 -0.19
CA TYR A 272 -2.48 32.79 0.10
C TYR A 272 -1.79 34.18 -0.03
N ALA A 273 -0.50 34.25 0.30
CA ALA A 273 0.29 35.48 0.25
C ALA A 273 0.83 35.82 -1.16
N SER A 274 0.50 35.04 -2.20
CA SER A 274 1.03 35.26 -3.56
C SER A 274 0.89 36.70 -4.09
N PRO A 275 -0.20 37.47 -3.84
CA PRO A 275 -0.27 38.87 -4.26
C PRO A 275 0.94 39.70 -3.81
N VAL A 276 1.29 39.63 -2.51
CA VAL A 276 2.39 40.43 -1.94
C VAL A 276 3.78 39.82 -2.14
N LEU A 277 3.85 38.50 -2.40
CA LEU A 277 5.10 37.82 -2.67
C LEU A 277 5.59 38.01 -4.12
N ILE A 278 4.68 38.25 -5.06
CA ILE A 278 4.98 38.33 -6.50
C ILE A 278 4.85 39.76 -7.03
N ASP A 279 3.82 40.52 -6.63
CA ASP A 279 3.65 41.90 -7.06
C ASP A 279 4.24 42.87 -6.04
N PRO A 280 5.38 43.53 -6.34
CA PRO A 280 5.99 44.49 -5.43
C PRO A 280 5.12 45.72 -5.15
N LYS A 281 4.04 45.94 -5.92
CA LYS A 281 3.06 47.02 -5.70
C LYS A 281 1.89 46.58 -4.82
N ALA A 282 1.73 45.28 -4.54
CA ALA A 282 0.67 44.80 -3.67
C ALA A 282 1.05 45.04 -2.20
N ASN A 283 0.16 45.68 -1.45
CA ASN A 283 0.34 45.97 -0.03
C ASN A 283 -0.44 45.03 0.91
N SER A 284 -1.24 44.11 0.35
CA SER A 284 -2.06 43.17 1.10
C SER A 284 -2.36 41.94 0.26
N ALA A 285 -2.49 40.78 0.93
CA ALA A 285 -3.00 39.55 0.32
C ALA A 285 -4.48 39.28 0.65
N ASN A 286 -5.15 40.19 1.36
CA ASN A 286 -6.55 40.06 1.74
C ASN A 286 -7.49 40.34 0.55
N ALA A 287 -7.78 39.34 -0.26
CA ALA A 287 -8.69 39.46 -1.40
C ALA A 287 -10.17 39.67 -1.03
N TYR A 288 -10.54 39.52 0.24
CA TYR A 288 -11.91 39.75 0.73
C TYR A 288 -12.21 41.25 0.88
N ALA A 289 -11.28 42.00 1.48
CA ALA A 289 -11.45 43.42 1.79
C ALA A 289 -10.62 44.37 0.90
N ASN A 290 -9.60 43.86 0.19
CA ASN A 290 -8.73 44.67 -0.67
C ASN A 290 -9.00 44.40 -2.15
N ALA A 291 -9.49 45.41 -2.86
CA ALA A 291 -9.83 45.31 -4.29
C ALA A 291 -8.63 45.03 -5.20
N GLN A 292 -7.43 45.52 -4.85
CA GLN A 292 -6.21 45.24 -5.63
C GLN A 292 -5.81 43.76 -5.49
N ALA A 293 -5.86 43.20 -4.26
CA ALA A 293 -5.59 41.78 -4.03
C ALA A 293 -6.63 40.89 -4.73
N LYS A 294 -7.92 41.27 -4.70
CA LYS A 294 -8.96 40.57 -5.46
C LYS A 294 -8.67 40.61 -6.97
N LYS A 295 -8.41 41.80 -7.51
CA LYS A 295 -8.09 41.96 -8.94
C LYS A 295 -6.86 41.14 -9.35
N TRP A 296 -5.83 41.09 -8.50
CA TRP A 296 -4.63 40.30 -8.76
C TRP A 296 -4.94 38.82 -9.01
N TRP A 297 -5.84 38.22 -8.23
CA TRP A 297 -6.26 36.83 -8.46
C TRP A 297 -7.03 36.65 -9.77
N PHE A 298 -7.91 37.59 -10.12
CA PHE A 298 -8.62 37.56 -11.40
C PHE A 298 -7.65 37.63 -12.58
N ASP A 299 -6.73 38.59 -12.57
CA ASP A 299 -5.72 38.75 -13.61
C ASP A 299 -4.81 37.52 -13.71
N ARG A 300 -4.45 36.92 -12.56
CA ARG A 300 -3.60 35.71 -12.53
C ARG A 300 -4.30 34.50 -13.13
N VAL A 301 -5.57 34.31 -12.82
CA VAL A 301 -6.38 33.22 -13.39
C VAL A 301 -6.56 33.41 -14.89
N ASP A 302 -6.81 34.65 -15.36
CA ASP A 302 -6.93 34.95 -16.79
C ASP A 302 -5.65 34.59 -17.55
N MET A 303 -4.48 34.94 -16.98
CA MET A 303 -3.19 34.59 -17.57
C MET A 303 -2.94 33.07 -17.56
N ILE A 304 -3.27 32.36 -16.48
CA ILE A 304 -3.15 30.89 -16.44
C ILE A 304 -4.02 30.24 -17.50
N HIS A 305 -5.27 30.69 -17.66
CA HIS A 305 -6.18 30.18 -18.68
C HIS A 305 -5.61 30.34 -20.10
N GLN A 306 -4.90 31.44 -20.36
CA GLN A 306 -4.24 31.69 -21.65
C GLN A 306 -3.06 30.73 -21.91
N TYR A 307 -2.28 30.38 -20.89
CA TYR A 307 -1.09 29.53 -21.06
C TYR A 307 -1.40 28.03 -20.96
N ILE A 308 -2.27 27.62 -20.04
CA ILE A 308 -2.47 26.22 -19.65
C ILE A 308 -3.91 25.78 -19.97
N ALA A 309 -4.09 25.18 -21.15
CA ALA A 309 -5.41 24.82 -21.67
C ALA A 309 -6.15 23.78 -20.80
N ASN A 310 -5.41 22.85 -20.19
CA ASN A 310 -5.93 21.79 -19.32
C ASN A 310 -5.86 22.13 -17.83
N PHE A 311 -5.88 23.41 -17.45
CA PHE A 311 -5.84 23.81 -16.05
C PHE A 311 -7.06 23.28 -15.28
N GLY A 312 -6.83 22.76 -14.08
CA GLY A 312 -7.85 22.17 -13.22
C GLY A 312 -8.25 23.05 -12.05
N GLY A 313 -7.30 23.86 -11.53
CA GLY A 313 -7.53 24.69 -10.35
C GLY A 313 -6.32 24.83 -9.44
N PHE A 314 -6.57 25.45 -8.29
CA PHE A 314 -5.56 25.66 -7.25
C PHE A 314 -5.71 24.69 -6.10
N LEU A 315 -4.59 24.31 -5.51
CA LEU A 315 -4.48 23.64 -4.22
C LEU A 315 -3.92 24.62 -3.19
N MET A 316 -4.56 24.73 -2.03
CA MET A 316 -4.14 25.66 -0.98
C MET A 316 -4.04 25.00 0.39
N LYS A 317 -2.88 25.17 1.01
CA LYS A 317 -2.65 25.00 2.46
C LYS A 317 -2.55 26.40 3.05
N ALA A 318 -3.49 26.78 3.90
CA ALA A 318 -3.54 28.10 4.53
C ALA A 318 -3.61 27.95 6.05
N ASP A 319 -3.02 28.91 6.78
CA ASP A 319 -3.03 28.98 8.25
C ASP A 319 -2.53 27.70 8.98
N SER A 320 -1.62 26.96 8.34
CA SER A 320 -1.16 25.66 8.80
C SER A 320 0.35 25.54 8.68
N GLU A 321 1.01 25.14 9.78
CA GLU A 321 2.47 24.90 9.86
C GLU A 321 3.34 26.06 9.33
N GLY A 322 2.89 27.30 9.52
CA GLY A 322 3.60 28.50 9.10
C GLY A 322 3.27 28.99 7.67
N GLU A 323 2.37 28.33 6.94
CA GLU A 323 1.81 28.90 5.70
C GLU A 323 0.90 30.09 6.02
N ALA A 324 1.01 31.14 5.20
CA ALA A 324 0.13 32.30 5.31
C ALA A 324 -1.31 31.91 4.97
N GLY A 325 -2.27 32.55 5.63
CA GLY A 325 -3.68 32.37 5.34
C GLY A 325 -4.58 33.49 5.86
N PRO A 326 -5.90 33.28 5.82
CA PRO A 326 -6.91 34.24 6.26
C PRO A 326 -6.75 34.74 7.70
N ARG A 327 -6.27 33.91 8.65
CA ARG A 327 -6.10 34.31 10.05
C ARG A 327 -5.15 35.50 10.22
N THR A 328 -4.14 35.63 9.34
CA THR A 328 -3.23 36.79 9.31
C THR A 328 -3.99 38.13 9.17
N TYR A 329 -5.20 38.10 8.61
CA TYR A 329 -6.04 39.27 8.37
C TYR A 329 -7.32 39.28 9.22
N ASN A 330 -7.37 38.47 10.30
CA ASN A 330 -8.55 38.28 11.15
C ASN A 330 -9.81 37.84 10.37
N LEU A 331 -9.62 37.00 9.35
CA LEU A 331 -10.69 36.44 8.54
C LEU A 331 -10.90 34.96 8.83
N ILE A 332 -12.12 34.48 8.59
CA ILE A 332 -12.42 33.05 8.54
C ILE A 332 -12.00 32.45 7.19
N GLN A 333 -11.86 31.12 7.14
CA GLN A 333 -11.35 30.41 5.96
C GLN A 333 -12.13 30.73 4.66
N SER A 334 -13.47 30.69 4.70
CA SER A 334 -14.34 30.99 3.55
C SER A 334 -14.20 32.42 3.03
N GLN A 335 -13.98 33.41 3.90
CA GLN A 335 -13.72 34.79 3.48
C GLN A 335 -12.42 34.89 2.67
N GLY A 336 -11.41 34.10 3.03
CA GLY A 336 -10.18 34.00 2.24
C GLY A 336 -10.36 33.24 0.94
N ALA A 337 -11.08 32.13 0.95
CA ALA A 337 -11.23 31.24 -0.19
C ALA A 337 -12.14 31.82 -1.30
N ASN A 338 -13.30 32.37 -0.92
CA ASN A 338 -14.36 32.72 -1.86
C ASN A 338 -13.94 33.73 -2.94
N PRO A 339 -13.15 34.79 -2.67
CA PRO A 339 -12.68 35.70 -3.71
C PRO A 339 -11.82 35.02 -4.79
N MET A 340 -11.00 34.03 -4.42
CA MET A 340 -10.22 33.24 -5.37
C MET A 340 -11.09 32.26 -6.15
N ALA A 341 -12.03 31.61 -5.47
CA ALA A 341 -13.01 30.72 -6.10
C ALA A 341 -13.85 31.47 -7.15
N GLU A 342 -14.24 32.71 -6.88
CA GLU A 342 -14.94 33.58 -7.83
C GLU A 342 -14.12 33.83 -9.10
N ALA A 343 -12.80 34.01 -8.98
CA ALA A 343 -11.92 34.15 -10.14
C ALA A 343 -11.86 32.87 -10.98
N LEU A 344 -11.73 31.72 -10.32
CA LEU A 344 -11.58 30.38 -10.90
C LEU A 344 -12.85 29.89 -11.60
N LYS A 345 -14.02 30.10 -11.01
CA LYS A 345 -15.29 29.57 -11.52
C LYS A 345 -15.69 30.12 -12.90
N ARG A 346 -15.17 31.30 -13.29
CA ARG A 346 -15.36 31.88 -14.64
C ARG A 346 -14.92 30.95 -15.77
N TYR A 347 -14.01 30.02 -15.48
CA TYR A 347 -13.49 29.03 -16.42
C TYR A 347 -13.80 27.58 -16.01
N GLY A 348 -14.66 27.38 -15.00
CA GLY A 348 -14.99 26.04 -14.48
C GLY A 348 -13.85 25.37 -13.68
N TYR A 349 -12.90 26.14 -13.17
CA TYR A 349 -11.80 25.64 -12.33
C TYR A 349 -12.22 25.51 -10.87
N ASN A 350 -11.53 24.65 -10.12
CA ASN A 350 -11.81 24.38 -8.71
C ASN A 350 -10.78 25.05 -7.79
N LEU A 351 -11.20 25.43 -6.59
CA LEU A 351 -10.30 25.78 -5.49
C LEU A 351 -10.32 24.65 -4.45
N ILE A 352 -9.22 23.93 -4.35
CA ILE A 352 -9.05 22.82 -3.43
C ILE A 352 -8.45 23.39 -2.15
N TRP A 353 -9.28 23.56 -1.13
CA TRP A 353 -8.90 24.14 0.16
C TRP A 353 -8.66 23.04 1.17
N ARG A 354 -7.39 22.83 1.57
CA ARG A 354 -7.06 21.78 2.54
C ARG A 354 -7.59 22.14 3.92
N THR A 355 -8.22 21.18 4.59
CA THR A 355 -8.74 21.38 5.95
C THR A 355 -7.73 21.02 7.03
N PHE A 356 -6.49 20.67 6.68
CA PHE A 356 -5.42 20.37 7.64
C PHE A 356 -4.91 21.65 8.33
N VAL A 357 -5.75 22.21 9.18
CA VAL A 357 -5.53 23.42 9.97
C VAL A 357 -5.78 23.07 11.43
N TYR A 358 -4.85 23.42 12.30
CA TYR A 358 -4.93 23.14 13.73
C TYR A 358 -4.16 24.19 14.53
N ASN A 359 -4.21 24.09 15.86
CA ASN A 359 -3.38 24.87 16.78
C ASN A 359 -2.71 23.93 17.81
N ASN A 360 -1.69 24.43 18.51
CA ASN A 360 -0.92 23.62 19.48
C ASN A 360 -1.47 23.72 20.91
N THR A 361 -2.62 24.37 21.11
CA THR A 361 -3.19 24.64 22.44
C THR A 361 -4.41 23.77 22.74
N ASP A 362 -5.13 23.34 21.71
CA ASP A 362 -6.32 22.49 21.80
C ASP A 362 -6.04 21.05 21.28
N ASP A 363 -7.03 20.17 21.43
CA ASP A 363 -7.05 18.91 20.67
C ASP A 363 -7.11 19.23 19.17
N PHE A 364 -6.15 18.70 18.41
CA PHE A 364 -6.03 18.89 16.97
C PHE A 364 -7.36 18.63 16.27
N ALA A 365 -8.03 17.53 16.63
CA ALA A 365 -9.27 17.11 16.01
C ALA A 365 -10.42 18.13 16.25
N ILE A 366 -10.49 18.72 17.45
CA ILE A 366 -11.47 19.78 17.78
C ILE A 366 -11.13 21.07 17.04
N SER A 367 -9.85 21.46 17.06
CA SER A 367 -9.39 22.73 16.48
C SER A 367 -9.70 22.78 14.98
N GLN A 368 -9.54 21.65 14.29
CA GLN A 368 -9.86 21.52 12.87
C GLN A 368 -11.37 21.70 12.62
N TRP A 369 -12.26 21.06 13.38
CA TRP A 369 -13.71 21.25 13.18
C TRP A 369 -14.14 22.71 13.37
N LYS A 370 -13.73 23.33 14.48
CA LYS A 370 -14.07 24.73 14.82
C LYS A 370 -13.64 25.70 13.72
N GLU A 371 -12.54 25.42 13.03
CA GLU A 371 -12.02 26.29 11.99
C GLU A 371 -12.92 26.35 10.74
N PHE A 372 -13.79 25.36 10.50
CA PHE A 372 -14.59 25.24 9.28
C PHE A 372 -16.11 25.28 9.53
N GLU A 373 -16.57 25.10 10.76
CA GLU A 373 -18.01 25.06 11.07
C GLU A 373 -18.73 26.41 10.81
N GLY A 374 -19.99 26.34 10.39
CA GLY A 374 -20.86 27.52 10.22
C GLY A 374 -20.54 28.45 9.05
N GLN A 375 -19.62 28.06 8.14
CA GLN A 375 -19.16 28.92 7.05
C GLN A 375 -19.94 28.72 5.74
N THR A 376 -19.97 29.76 4.89
CA THR A 376 -20.61 29.71 3.56
C THR A 376 -19.55 29.73 2.47
N TRP A 377 -19.59 28.71 1.62
CA TRP A 377 -18.56 28.45 0.60
C TRP A 377 -19.09 28.69 -0.80
N ASP A 378 -18.25 29.25 -1.67
CA ASP A 378 -18.48 29.29 -3.11
C ASP A 378 -18.51 27.87 -3.70
N GLU A 379 -19.29 27.65 -4.76
CA GLU A 379 -19.49 26.34 -5.39
C GLU A 379 -18.22 25.73 -6.03
N ALA A 380 -17.25 26.58 -6.38
CA ALA A 380 -15.96 26.12 -6.89
C ALA A 380 -15.02 25.65 -5.77
N VAL A 381 -15.33 25.91 -4.49
CA VAL A 381 -14.53 25.45 -3.37
C VAL A 381 -14.83 23.99 -3.05
N ILE A 382 -13.76 23.22 -2.90
CA ILE A 382 -13.77 21.85 -2.40
C ILE A 382 -12.97 21.84 -1.11
N LEU A 383 -13.62 21.50 0.01
CA LEU A 383 -12.89 21.22 1.25
C LEU A 383 -12.26 19.85 1.13
N ARG A 384 -10.92 19.83 1.13
CA ARG A 384 -10.14 18.60 1.03
C ARG A 384 -9.67 18.20 2.42
N THR A 385 -10.26 17.14 2.94
CA THR A 385 -9.95 16.61 4.26
C THR A 385 -9.08 15.36 4.17
N LYS A 386 -8.24 15.11 5.18
CA LYS A 386 -7.49 13.87 5.30
C LYS A 386 -8.43 12.73 5.71
N ASP A 387 -7.98 11.49 5.53
CA ASP A 387 -8.73 10.29 5.89
C ASP A 387 -9.15 10.24 7.36
N GLY A 388 -8.32 10.77 8.25
CA GLY A 388 -8.66 11.02 9.65
C GLY A 388 -8.47 12.49 10.09
N PRO A 389 -8.89 12.83 11.32
CA PRO A 389 -8.81 14.18 11.89
C PRO A 389 -7.42 14.61 12.34
N ARG A 390 -6.39 13.77 12.17
CA ARG A 390 -4.99 14.13 12.47
C ARG A 390 -4.16 14.18 11.20
N ASP A 391 -3.26 13.22 11.01
CA ASP A 391 -2.20 13.30 10.02
C ASP A 391 -1.79 11.92 9.52
N PHE A 392 -2.68 11.26 8.77
CA PHE A 392 -2.38 10.02 8.03
C PHE A 392 -1.81 8.86 8.86
N GLN A 393 -2.08 8.81 10.16
CA GLN A 393 -1.54 7.78 11.05
C GLN A 393 -1.97 6.37 10.60
N THR A 394 -1.28 5.33 11.06
CA THR A 394 -1.53 3.94 10.65
C THR A 394 -3.01 3.56 10.71
N VAL A 395 -3.68 3.97 11.79
CA VAL A 395 -5.14 3.87 11.98
C VAL A 395 -5.65 5.17 12.58
N GLU A 396 -6.69 5.75 11.97
CA GLU A 396 -7.44 6.89 12.52
C GLU A 396 -8.94 6.64 12.31
N PRO A 397 -9.82 7.17 13.18
CA PRO A 397 -11.23 7.22 12.85
C PRO A 397 -11.42 8.15 11.64
N PRO A 398 -12.43 7.90 10.82
CA PRO A 398 -12.77 8.79 9.72
C PRO A 398 -13.00 10.24 10.17
N ASN A 399 -12.60 11.20 9.34
CA ASN A 399 -12.67 12.62 9.66
C ASN A 399 -14.14 13.13 9.72
N PRO A 400 -14.61 13.71 10.85
CA PRO A 400 -16.00 14.15 10.98
C PRO A 400 -16.35 15.33 10.07
N LEU A 401 -15.36 16.11 9.57
CA LEU A 401 -15.59 17.25 8.68
C LEU A 401 -16.42 16.91 7.43
N LEU A 402 -16.44 15.63 7.01
CA LEU A 402 -17.32 15.14 5.94
C LEU A 402 -18.82 15.36 6.22
N GLY A 403 -19.19 15.57 7.49
CA GLY A 403 -20.54 15.93 7.92
C GLY A 403 -20.88 17.42 7.79
N LEU A 404 -19.95 18.30 7.40
CA LEU A 404 -20.25 19.72 7.19
C LEU A 404 -21.19 19.90 5.99
N LYS A 405 -22.24 20.69 6.17
CA LYS A 405 -23.26 20.94 5.15
C LYS A 405 -22.88 22.12 4.25
N GLY A 406 -23.43 22.13 3.04
CA GLY A 406 -23.43 23.32 2.18
C GLY A 406 -22.12 23.58 1.45
N VAL A 407 -21.23 22.58 1.38
CA VAL A 407 -19.93 22.63 0.70
C VAL A 407 -19.66 21.32 -0.04
N ARG A 408 -18.72 21.32 -0.99
CA ARG A 408 -18.24 20.10 -1.66
C ARG A 408 -17.10 19.48 -0.84
N HIS A 409 -17.13 18.16 -0.70
CA HIS A 409 -16.11 17.41 0.06
C HIS A 409 -15.21 16.60 -0.86
N GLY A 410 -13.91 16.69 -0.61
CA GLY A 410 -12.86 15.86 -1.20
C GLY A 410 -12.05 15.15 -0.12
N MET A 411 -11.47 14.00 -0.47
CA MET A 411 -10.65 13.19 0.45
C MET A 411 -9.20 13.17 0.01
N GLU A 412 -8.27 13.31 0.95
CA GLU A 412 -6.82 13.21 0.78
C GLU A 412 -6.34 11.91 1.44
N PHE A 413 -5.72 11.04 0.65
CA PHE A 413 -5.05 9.83 1.10
C PHE A 413 -3.54 9.96 0.90
N GLN A 414 -2.77 9.38 1.81
CA GLN A 414 -1.31 9.34 1.69
C GLN A 414 -0.86 8.01 1.07
N ILE A 415 -0.33 8.04 -0.16
CA ILE A 415 0.25 6.86 -0.81
C ILE A 415 1.71 6.70 -0.37
N THR A 416 2.43 7.83 -0.25
CA THR A 416 3.76 7.85 0.37
C THR A 416 3.67 7.42 1.83
N GLN A 417 4.63 6.61 2.27
CA GLN A 417 4.50 5.90 3.54
C GLN A 417 5.14 6.69 4.70
N GLU A 418 4.73 7.93 4.92
CA GLU A 418 5.34 8.77 5.96
C GLU A 418 5.28 8.13 7.34
N TYR A 419 4.06 7.78 7.78
CA TYR A 419 3.79 7.12 9.05
C TYR A 419 3.65 5.60 8.91
N THR A 420 3.97 5.04 7.74
CA THR A 420 3.76 3.62 7.42
C THR A 420 5.02 2.96 6.84
N GLY A 421 6.20 3.47 7.22
CA GLY A 421 7.49 2.81 7.06
C GLY A 421 8.31 3.16 5.83
N GLN A 422 8.08 4.34 5.24
CA GLN A 422 9.02 5.14 4.45
C GLN A 422 9.71 4.41 3.30
N GLY A 423 8.96 3.62 2.52
CA GLY A 423 9.53 2.88 1.39
C GLY A 423 10.55 1.80 1.79
N ILE A 424 10.51 1.37 3.06
CA ILE A 424 11.30 0.27 3.62
C ILE A 424 10.39 -0.86 4.09
N HIS A 425 9.29 -0.52 4.78
CA HIS A 425 8.38 -1.51 5.33
C HIS A 425 7.31 -1.84 4.29
N LEU A 426 6.96 -3.13 4.19
CA LEU A 426 5.76 -3.54 3.49
C LEU A 426 4.53 -3.09 4.30
N CYS A 427 3.73 -2.20 3.71
CA CYS A 427 2.46 -1.73 4.26
C CYS A 427 1.50 -1.40 3.10
N TRP A 428 0.57 -2.31 2.81
CA TRP A 428 -0.45 -2.15 1.78
C TRP A 428 -1.66 -1.38 2.34
N LEU A 429 -1.93 -0.20 1.80
CA LEU A 429 -2.86 0.78 2.37
C LEU A 429 -4.29 0.69 1.80
N VAL A 430 -4.53 -0.16 0.79
CA VAL A 430 -5.87 -0.37 0.22
C VAL A 430 -6.91 -0.78 1.27
N PRO A 431 -6.62 -1.70 2.22
CA PRO A 431 -7.57 -2.03 3.29
C PRO A 431 -7.94 -0.81 4.15
N LYS A 432 -6.95 0.03 4.51
CA LYS A 432 -7.17 1.28 5.24
C LYS A 432 -8.10 2.22 4.47
N TRP A 433 -7.80 2.49 3.19
CA TRP A 433 -8.61 3.39 2.39
C TRP A 433 -10.02 2.87 2.16
N ARG A 434 -10.19 1.55 1.96
CA ARG A 434 -11.52 0.93 1.88
C ARG A 434 -12.30 1.09 3.18
N GLN A 435 -11.67 0.91 4.33
CA GLN A 435 -12.33 1.13 5.63
C GLN A 435 -12.91 2.55 5.72
N ILE A 436 -12.17 3.57 5.27
CA ILE A 436 -12.61 4.97 5.29
C ILE A 436 -13.68 5.25 4.22
N LEU A 437 -13.47 4.79 2.99
CA LEU A 437 -14.41 5.00 1.88
C LEU A 437 -15.77 4.35 2.11
N HIS A 438 -15.81 3.21 2.81
CA HIS A 438 -17.02 2.44 3.12
C HIS A 438 -17.63 2.76 4.48
N TRP A 439 -17.11 3.76 5.20
CA TRP A 439 -17.67 4.15 6.49
C TRP A 439 -19.03 4.83 6.33
N ASP A 440 -19.99 4.44 7.17
CA ASP A 440 -21.33 5.02 7.23
C ASP A 440 -21.40 6.10 8.33
N LEU A 441 -21.75 7.31 7.92
CA LEU A 441 -21.97 8.42 8.84
C LEU A 441 -23.25 8.29 9.66
N LYS A 442 -24.26 7.51 9.25
CA LYS A 442 -25.61 7.51 9.88
C LYS A 442 -25.78 6.52 11.04
N GLY A 443 -24.74 5.79 11.44
CA GLY A 443 -24.70 5.07 12.71
C GLY A 443 -25.09 3.59 12.68
N ALA A 444 -24.99 2.90 11.53
CA ALA A 444 -24.91 1.43 11.50
C ALA A 444 -23.44 0.96 11.46
N PRO A 445 -23.11 -0.23 11.99
CA PRO A 445 -21.73 -0.65 12.23
C PRO A 445 -20.95 -0.95 10.94
N LEU A 446 -19.68 -0.54 10.97
CA LEU A 446 -18.40 -1.09 10.46
C LEU A 446 -18.34 -2.37 9.60
N ASN A 447 -19.40 -2.79 8.92
CA ASN A 447 -19.37 -3.87 7.95
C ASN A 447 -19.26 -3.24 6.55
N PRO A 448 -18.21 -3.56 5.77
CA PRO A 448 -18.16 -3.17 4.37
C PRO A 448 -19.44 -3.62 3.64
N GLY A 449 -20.20 -2.69 3.06
CA GLY A 449 -21.31 -2.99 2.15
C GLY A 449 -22.74 -2.85 2.66
N THR A 450 -23.01 -2.23 3.82
CA THR A 450 -24.40 -1.89 4.24
C THR A 450 -24.87 -0.53 3.72
N GLU A 451 -26.13 -0.43 3.24
CA GLU A 451 -26.74 0.81 2.74
C GLU A 451 -27.09 1.79 3.87
N GLY A 452 -26.37 2.90 3.90
CA GLY A 452 -26.48 4.03 4.83
C GLY A 452 -25.29 4.96 4.56
N SER A 453 -25.53 6.27 4.41
CA SER A 453 -24.58 7.31 3.93
C SER A 453 -23.08 6.96 3.92
N ILE A 454 -22.63 6.43 2.79
CA ILE A 454 -21.28 5.91 2.60
C ILE A 454 -20.32 7.06 2.22
N THR A 455 -19.16 7.21 2.87
CA THR A 455 -18.16 8.27 2.58
C THR A 455 -17.93 8.50 1.09
N TYR A 456 -17.79 7.44 0.29
CA TYR A 456 -17.61 7.59 -1.15
C TYR A 456 -18.81 8.25 -1.87
N GLN A 457 -20.06 8.14 -1.37
CA GLN A 457 -21.22 8.82 -1.97
C GLN A 457 -21.14 10.34 -1.76
N ILE A 458 -20.65 10.77 -0.59
CA ILE A 458 -20.37 12.17 -0.29
C ILE A 458 -19.31 12.71 -1.25
N LEU A 459 -18.21 11.98 -1.41
CA LEU A 459 -17.12 12.37 -2.30
C LEU A 459 -17.54 12.36 -3.79
N ARG A 460 -18.47 11.49 -4.19
CA ARG A 460 -19.08 11.48 -5.53
C ARG A 460 -20.06 12.63 -5.76
N GLY A 461 -20.69 13.15 -4.70
CA GLY A 461 -21.72 14.19 -4.81
C GLY A 461 -23.15 13.69 -4.79
N THR A 462 -23.37 12.42 -4.46
CA THR A 462 -24.71 11.79 -4.40
C THR A 462 -25.22 11.57 -2.96
N GLY A 463 -24.37 11.79 -1.94
CA GLY A 463 -24.72 11.65 -0.53
C GLY A 463 -25.17 12.96 0.14
N ASP A 464 -25.83 12.86 1.28
CA ASP A 464 -26.05 13.98 2.22
C ASP A 464 -24.76 14.16 3.05
N PRO A 465 -24.23 15.38 3.30
CA PRO A 465 -24.85 16.70 3.12
C PRO A 465 -24.27 17.60 2.01
N VAL A 466 -23.78 17.01 0.92
CA VAL A 466 -23.02 17.76 -0.11
C VAL A 466 -23.89 18.45 -1.15
N LYS A 467 -23.35 19.54 -1.71
CA LYS A 467 -23.88 20.27 -2.88
C LYS A 467 -23.25 19.82 -4.22
N GLY A 468 -22.36 18.82 -4.20
CA GLY A 468 -21.65 18.29 -5.37
C GLY A 468 -20.41 17.48 -4.99
N GLY A 469 -19.86 16.70 -5.92
CA GLY A 469 -18.73 15.79 -5.66
C GLY A 469 -17.37 16.48 -5.71
N GLY A 470 -16.52 16.26 -4.71
CA GLY A 470 -15.14 16.73 -4.71
C GLY A 470 -14.12 15.69 -5.18
N GLY A 471 -14.36 14.39 -4.98
CA GLY A 471 -13.46 13.32 -5.40
C GLY A 471 -12.31 13.01 -4.42
N VAL A 472 -11.23 12.43 -4.93
CA VAL A 472 -10.12 11.88 -4.13
C VAL A 472 -8.75 12.35 -4.64
N TRP A 473 -7.83 12.56 -3.70
CA TRP A 473 -6.43 12.94 -3.90
C TRP A 473 -5.51 11.92 -3.25
N GLY A 474 -4.42 11.59 -3.94
CA GLY A 474 -3.37 10.70 -3.44
C GLY A 474 -2.04 11.43 -3.38
N ILE A 475 -1.45 11.55 -2.20
CA ILE A 475 -0.08 12.08 -2.05
C ILE A 475 0.89 11.01 -2.55
N SER A 476 1.50 11.28 -3.70
CA SER A 476 2.29 10.34 -4.49
C SER A 476 3.50 9.78 -3.72
N ASN A 477 3.73 8.48 -3.87
CA ASN A 477 4.95 7.80 -3.40
C ASN A 477 6.04 7.71 -4.48
N LEU A 478 5.88 8.41 -5.61
CA LEU A 478 6.78 8.31 -6.75
C LEU A 478 8.05 9.14 -6.59
N SER A 479 9.15 8.60 -7.06
CA SER A 479 10.49 9.20 -7.12
C SER A 479 11.22 8.85 -8.41
N ASP A 480 12.46 9.33 -8.53
CA ASP A 480 13.38 9.01 -9.62
C ASP A 480 14.05 7.63 -9.52
N THR A 481 13.71 6.77 -8.53
CA THR A 481 14.20 5.38 -8.55
C THR A 481 13.70 4.62 -9.76
N VAL A 482 14.48 3.62 -10.17
CA VAL A 482 14.13 2.71 -11.27
C VAL A 482 12.72 2.15 -11.11
N ASN A 483 12.38 1.62 -9.93
CA ASN A 483 11.06 1.07 -9.60
C ASN A 483 10.01 2.10 -9.18
N TRP A 484 10.33 3.40 -9.25
CA TRP A 484 9.47 4.54 -8.90
C TRP A 484 9.11 4.72 -7.42
N THR A 485 9.03 3.67 -6.59
CA THR A 485 8.39 3.76 -5.26
C THR A 485 9.31 3.42 -4.09
N ALA A 486 10.63 3.47 -4.28
CA ALA A 486 11.68 3.04 -3.32
C ALA A 486 11.70 1.54 -2.97
N GLN A 487 10.52 0.97 -2.73
CA GLN A 487 10.24 -0.44 -2.49
C GLN A 487 9.31 -0.94 -3.60
N PHE A 488 9.69 -2.03 -4.28
CA PHE A 488 8.92 -2.57 -5.40
C PHE A 488 7.45 -2.89 -5.05
N LEU A 489 7.20 -3.53 -3.90
CA LEU A 489 5.83 -3.85 -3.48
C LEU A 489 4.98 -2.60 -3.13
N ALA A 490 5.58 -1.43 -2.91
CA ALA A 490 4.85 -0.18 -2.68
C ALA A 490 4.18 0.36 -3.96
N GLN A 491 4.51 -0.17 -5.15
CA GLN A 491 3.76 0.09 -6.38
C GLN A 491 2.28 -0.32 -6.24
N ALA A 492 1.99 -1.35 -5.44
CA ALA A 492 0.63 -1.81 -5.17
C ALA A 492 -0.24 -0.75 -4.47
N ASN A 493 0.35 0.18 -3.71
CA ASN A 493 -0.38 1.31 -3.11
C ASN A 493 -0.80 2.33 -4.16
N TYR A 494 0.09 2.72 -5.07
CA TYR A 494 -0.26 3.62 -6.17
C TYR A 494 -1.35 2.98 -7.05
N TYR A 495 -1.14 1.70 -7.41
CA TYR A 495 -2.11 0.93 -8.19
C TYR A 495 -3.47 0.91 -7.51
N GLY A 496 -3.50 0.51 -6.24
CA GLY A 496 -4.73 0.40 -5.47
C GLY A 496 -5.45 1.72 -5.25
N PHE A 497 -4.72 2.83 -5.05
CA PHE A 497 -5.32 4.16 -4.98
C PHE A 497 -6.06 4.47 -6.28
N GLY A 498 -5.41 4.30 -7.43
CA GLY A 498 -6.03 4.58 -8.72
C GLY A 498 -7.22 3.67 -9.03
N ARG A 499 -7.15 2.37 -8.69
CA ARG A 499 -8.29 1.45 -8.85
C ARG A 499 -9.47 1.85 -7.96
N LEU A 500 -9.25 2.19 -6.68
CA LEU A 500 -10.32 2.68 -5.80
C LEU A 500 -10.86 4.05 -6.22
N ALA A 501 -10.02 4.90 -6.81
CA ALA A 501 -10.44 6.18 -7.35
C ALA A 501 -11.37 6.00 -8.56
N TRP A 502 -11.13 4.97 -9.37
CA TRP A 502 -12.03 4.57 -10.46
C TRP A 502 -13.31 3.95 -9.93
N ASP A 503 -13.19 2.94 -9.06
CA ASP A 503 -14.31 2.20 -8.49
C ASP A 503 -14.02 1.83 -7.02
N PRO A 504 -14.66 2.51 -6.06
CA PRO A 504 -14.45 2.23 -4.64
C PRO A 504 -15.03 0.89 -4.20
N THR A 505 -15.81 0.20 -5.03
CA THR A 505 -16.43 -1.09 -4.67
C THR A 505 -15.45 -2.27 -4.80
N LEU A 506 -14.39 -2.12 -5.60
CA LEU A 506 -13.37 -3.16 -5.86
C LEU A 506 -12.74 -3.73 -4.59
N THR A 507 -12.82 -5.05 -4.41
CA THR A 507 -12.22 -5.74 -3.26
C THR A 507 -10.70 -5.65 -3.26
N GLU A 508 -10.11 -5.80 -2.06
CA GLU A 508 -8.65 -5.86 -1.88
C GLU A 508 -8.03 -6.97 -2.75
N GLU A 509 -8.63 -8.16 -2.73
CA GLU A 509 -8.16 -9.31 -3.50
C GLU A 509 -8.20 -9.05 -5.02
N GLN A 510 -9.24 -8.41 -5.55
CA GLN A 510 -9.30 -8.03 -6.96
C GLN A 510 -8.15 -7.09 -7.33
N ILE A 511 -7.94 -6.04 -6.52
CA ILE A 511 -6.88 -5.05 -6.76
C ILE A 511 -5.49 -5.69 -6.69
N ALA A 512 -5.23 -6.54 -5.69
CA ALA A 512 -3.96 -7.26 -5.58
C ALA A 512 -3.74 -8.24 -6.73
N ASP A 513 -4.75 -9.05 -7.10
CA ASP A 513 -4.61 -10.02 -8.19
C ASP A 513 -4.33 -9.35 -9.53
N GLU A 514 -5.04 -8.24 -9.83
CA GLU A 514 -4.78 -7.42 -11.01
C GLU A 514 -3.32 -6.91 -11.03
N TRP A 515 -2.87 -6.29 -9.92
CA TRP A 515 -1.51 -5.77 -9.83
C TRP A 515 -0.44 -6.87 -9.94
N ILE A 516 -0.60 -7.99 -9.23
CA ILE A 516 0.39 -9.08 -9.24
C ILE A 516 0.55 -9.66 -10.65
N ARG A 517 -0.57 -9.92 -11.34
CA ARG A 517 -0.53 -10.46 -12.72
C ARG A 517 0.14 -9.51 -13.69
N SER A 518 -0.02 -8.20 -13.49
CA SER A 518 0.52 -7.16 -14.36
C SER A 518 1.95 -6.70 -14.00
N SER A 519 2.47 -7.03 -12.81
CA SER A 519 3.75 -6.49 -12.32
C SER A 519 4.89 -7.48 -12.21
N PHE A 520 4.65 -8.79 -12.37
CA PHE A 520 5.70 -9.81 -12.29
C PHE A 520 5.75 -10.66 -13.56
N HIS A 521 6.96 -11.09 -13.97
CA HIS A 521 7.10 -12.10 -15.02
C HIS A 521 6.33 -13.39 -14.67
N GLY A 522 6.47 -13.86 -13.43
CA GLY A 522 5.70 -14.98 -12.87
C GLY A 522 4.33 -14.61 -12.29
N GLY A 523 3.79 -13.42 -12.57
CA GLY A 523 2.55 -12.92 -11.95
C GLY A 523 1.31 -13.78 -12.23
N GLY A 524 1.30 -14.52 -13.34
CA GLY A 524 0.26 -15.50 -13.64
C GLY A 524 0.38 -16.83 -12.88
N THR A 525 1.50 -17.09 -12.20
CA THR A 525 1.73 -18.35 -11.48
C THR A 525 0.95 -18.35 -10.15
N PRO A 526 0.21 -19.43 -9.82
CA PRO A 526 -0.55 -19.51 -8.56
C PRO A 526 0.29 -19.25 -7.31
N GLU A 527 1.56 -19.66 -7.31
CA GLU A 527 2.49 -19.53 -6.19
C GLU A 527 2.87 -18.08 -5.92
N VAL A 528 3.24 -17.31 -6.95
CA VAL A 528 3.56 -15.88 -6.81
C VAL A 528 2.32 -15.12 -6.34
N ARG A 529 1.16 -15.38 -6.95
CA ARG A 529 -0.10 -14.73 -6.54
C ARG A 529 -0.43 -15.01 -5.09
N PHE A 530 -0.35 -16.26 -4.66
CA PHE A 530 -0.63 -16.64 -3.27
C PHE A 530 0.32 -15.94 -2.29
N VAL A 531 1.64 -16.04 -2.51
CA VAL A 531 2.64 -15.47 -1.60
C VAL A 531 2.52 -13.96 -1.52
N VAL A 532 2.40 -13.27 -2.65
CA VAL A 532 2.31 -11.80 -2.67
C VAL A 532 0.99 -11.32 -2.07
N ASN A 533 -0.14 -11.97 -2.38
CA ASN A 533 -1.42 -11.61 -1.80
C ASN A 533 -1.46 -11.83 -0.28
N ASP A 534 -0.89 -12.93 0.22
CA ASP A 534 -0.78 -13.21 1.67
C ASP A 534 0.07 -12.15 2.39
N MET A 535 1.18 -11.74 1.78
CA MET A 535 2.05 -10.69 2.30
C MET A 535 1.34 -9.33 2.31
N LEU A 536 0.73 -8.94 1.18
CA LEU A 536 0.02 -7.67 1.06
C LEU A 536 -1.14 -7.60 2.06
N SER A 537 -2.06 -8.56 2.05
CA SER A 537 -3.28 -8.55 2.89
C SER A 537 -3.02 -8.45 4.38
N LYS A 538 -1.88 -8.96 4.88
CA LYS A 538 -1.50 -8.89 6.30
C LYS A 538 -0.66 -7.67 6.65
N SER A 539 -0.08 -6.99 5.67
CA SER A 539 1.02 -6.04 5.89
C SER A 539 0.63 -4.80 6.69
N TRP A 540 -0.55 -4.21 6.47
CA TRP A 540 -1.00 -3.03 7.21
C TRP A 540 -1.16 -3.31 8.71
N ARG A 541 -1.90 -4.36 9.08
CA ARG A 541 -2.05 -4.76 10.48
C ARG A 541 -0.75 -5.27 11.10
N THR A 542 0.11 -5.89 10.29
CA THR A 542 1.47 -6.24 10.73
C THR A 542 2.26 -4.99 11.09
N TYR A 543 2.20 -3.92 10.29
CA TYR A 543 2.86 -2.64 10.59
C TYR A 543 2.30 -1.98 11.86
N GLU A 544 0.97 -1.95 12.00
CA GLU A 544 0.29 -1.47 13.21
C GLU A 544 0.75 -2.23 14.46
N ASP A 545 0.83 -3.56 14.36
CA ASP A 545 1.12 -4.45 15.47
C ASP A 545 2.45 -4.17 16.17
N TYR A 546 3.53 -3.94 15.41
CA TYR A 546 4.86 -3.63 15.97
C TYR A 546 5.15 -2.13 16.11
N THR A 547 4.16 -1.26 15.86
CA THR A 547 4.26 0.18 16.11
C THR A 547 3.44 0.60 17.31
N ILE A 548 2.12 0.75 17.14
CA ILE A 548 1.17 0.91 18.24
C ILE A 548 -0.26 0.63 17.74
N SER A 549 -0.97 -0.29 18.39
CA SER A 549 -2.34 -0.68 18.02
C SER A 549 -3.43 0.15 18.70
N TYR A 550 -4.68 -0.06 18.29
CA TYR A 550 -5.90 0.52 18.92
C TYR A 550 -6.00 2.04 18.79
N SER A 551 -5.30 2.60 17.79
CA SER A 551 -5.17 4.02 17.46
C SER A 551 -4.62 4.90 18.59
N ALA A 552 -3.74 4.36 19.45
CA ALA A 552 -2.92 5.24 20.27
C ALA A 552 -2.12 6.18 19.37
N LEU A 553 -2.15 7.44 19.77
CA LEU A 553 -2.11 8.61 18.90
C LEU A 553 -0.70 9.01 18.50
N MET A 554 -0.43 9.00 17.19
CA MET A 554 0.91 8.99 16.60
C MET A 554 1.69 7.79 17.15
N PRO A 555 2.15 6.83 16.30
CA PRO A 555 3.30 6.05 16.75
C PRO A 555 4.31 7.10 17.18
N ALA A 556 4.99 6.86 18.29
CA ALA A 556 5.85 7.85 18.89
C ALA A 556 7.05 8.11 17.97
N LEU A 557 6.83 8.52 16.74
CA LEU A 557 7.81 8.52 15.70
C LEU A 557 8.67 9.73 15.97
N ARG A 558 9.98 9.53 16.04
CA ARG A 558 10.94 10.57 16.33
C ARG A 558 10.63 11.81 15.50
N TRP A 559 10.59 12.94 16.18
CA TRP A 559 10.23 14.23 15.62
C TRP A 559 11.02 14.54 14.34
N ASN A 560 10.35 15.14 13.36
CA ASN A 560 10.85 15.44 12.00
C ASN A 560 11.24 14.24 11.13
N GLU A 561 11.64 13.11 11.71
CA GLU A 561 12.05 11.90 10.99
C GLU A 561 10.86 11.01 10.62
N HIS A 562 9.87 10.88 11.51
CA HIS A 562 8.65 10.07 11.34
C HIS A 562 8.96 8.60 11.03
N TYR A 563 10.07 8.07 11.56
CA TYR A 563 10.50 6.69 11.29
C TYR A 563 10.62 5.86 12.56
N GLU A 564 11.39 6.31 13.55
CA GLU A 564 11.74 5.53 14.75
C GLU A 564 10.74 5.69 15.89
N ILE A 565 10.42 4.64 16.66
CA ILE A 565 9.62 4.79 17.89
C ILE A 565 10.47 5.42 19.02
N ASP A 566 9.89 6.41 19.70
CA ASP A 566 10.49 7.34 20.65
C ASP A 566 9.39 8.00 21.53
N PHE A 567 8.87 7.23 22.49
CA PHE A 567 7.75 7.64 23.36
C PHE A 567 8.08 8.85 24.25
N ASP A 568 9.33 8.96 24.70
CA ASP A 568 9.78 10.06 25.53
C ASP A 568 10.25 11.27 24.73
N GLY A 569 10.97 11.07 23.62
CA GLY A 569 11.43 12.17 22.77
C GLY A 569 10.27 12.95 22.13
N MET A 570 9.14 12.31 21.88
CA MET A 570 7.92 12.99 21.45
C MET A 570 7.41 14.03 22.45
N LYS A 571 7.56 13.81 23.76
CA LYS A 571 7.13 14.77 24.80
C LYS A 571 7.95 16.06 24.78
N LEU A 572 9.13 16.03 24.17
CA LEU A 572 10.03 17.17 24.04
C LEU A 572 9.73 18.01 22.78
N SER A 573 8.80 17.57 21.94
CA SER A 573 8.39 18.31 20.75
C SER A 573 7.58 19.55 21.11
N GLU A 574 7.80 20.66 20.39
CA GLU A 574 6.96 21.86 20.46
C GLU A 574 5.50 21.62 20.03
N TRP A 575 5.25 20.51 19.33
CA TRP A 575 3.94 20.07 18.87
C TRP A 575 3.25 19.14 19.86
N TYR A 576 3.96 18.68 20.91
CA TYR A 576 3.37 17.77 21.88
C TYR A 576 2.26 18.47 22.68
N THR A 577 1.08 17.87 22.65
CA THR A 577 -0.02 18.19 23.55
C THR A 577 -0.47 16.93 24.27
N PRO A 578 -1.15 17.04 25.43
CA PRO A 578 -1.78 15.89 26.07
C PRO A 578 -2.72 15.11 25.13
N TYR A 579 -3.21 15.74 24.06
CA TYR A 579 -4.08 15.13 23.04
C TYR A 579 -3.35 14.30 21.98
N PHE A 580 -2.03 14.10 22.13
CA PHE A 580 -1.27 13.04 21.48
C PHE A 580 -1.55 11.75 22.23
N MET A 581 -0.60 11.12 22.90
CA MET A 581 -0.88 9.81 23.53
C MET A 581 -1.58 9.89 24.89
N ASN A 582 -1.57 11.07 25.54
CA ASN A 582 -1.93 11.25 26.95
C ASN A 582 -1.38 10.12 27.84
N LEU A 583 -0.09 9.83 27.69
CA LEU A 583 0.55 8.75 28.42
C LEU A 583 0.69 9.12 29.90
N THR A 584 0.03 8.37 30.79
CA THR A 584 0.08 8.55 32.24
C THR A 584 0.62 7.29 32.93
N ASN A 585 0.85 7.39 34.25
CA ASN A 585 1.22 6.20 35.04
C ASN A 585 0.13 5.13 35.05
N ASP A 586 -1.13 5.52 34.92
CA ASP A 586 -2.28 4.63 35.10
C ASP A 586 -2.87 4.14 33.76
N GLY A 587 -2.55 4.80 32.64
CA GLY A 587 -3.11 4.46 31.33
C GLY A 587 -2.54 5.24 30.14
N ILE A 588 -3.21 5.08 29.00
CA ILE A 588 -2.88 5.71 27.72
C ILE A 588 -4.17 6.01 26.93
N GLY A 589 -4.11 6.96 26.00
CA GLY A 589 -5.22 7.34 25.12
C GLY A 589 -5.89 8.65 25.56
N VAL A 590 -6.63 9.27 24.68
CA VAL A 590 -7.22 10.60 24.92
C VAL A 590 -8.70 10.47 25.18
N ASP A 591 -9.17 11.03 26.30
CA ASP A 591 -10.59 11.07 26.62
C ASP A 591 -11.30 12.15 25.78
N ARG A 592 -12.03 11.68 24.77
CA ARG A 592 -12.84 12.50 23.85
C ARG A 592 -14.34 12.38 24.11
N THR A 593 -14.72 11.77 25.23
CA THR A 593 -16.12 11.53 25.62
C THR A 593 -16.80 12.81 26.15
N PRO A 594 -18.15 12.85 26.24
CA PRO A 594 -18.88 14.03 26.69
C PRO A 594 -18.76 14.30 28.19
N THR A 595 -18.56 13.27 29.01
CA THR A 595 -18.69 13.35 30.48
C THR A 595 -17.42 13.77 31.17
N THR A 596 -16.28 13.24 30.73
CA THR A 596 -14.97 13.40 31.39
C THR A 596 -13.90 13.93 30.44
N GLY A 597 -14.15 13.84 29.14
CA GLY A 597 -13.25 14.29 28.09
C GLY A 597 -13.59 15.67 27.52
N ASN A 598 -13.02 15.94 26.35
CA ASN A 598 -13.21 17.21 25.62
C ASN A 598 -14.46 17.22 24.71
N ASN A 599 -15.28 16.16 24.75
CA ASN A 599 -16.50 15.99 23.97
C ASN A 599 -16.32 16.13 22.45
N PHE A 600 -15.19 15.68 21.88
CA PHE A 600 -14.99 15.65 20.43
C PHE A 600 -15.98 14.72 19.72
N VAL A 601 -16.43 13.64 20.37
CA VAL A 601 -17.42 12.69 19.80
C VAL A 601 -18.69 13.35 19.27
N LYS A 602 -19.08 14.53 19.80
CA LYS A 602 -20.29 15.27 19.37
C LYS A 602 -20.28 15.72 17.90
N TYR A 603 -19.10 15.73 17.25
CA TYR A 603 -18.99 16.10 15.84
C TYR A 603 -19.31 14.93 14.89
N TYR A 604 -19.45 13.72 15.43
CA TYR A 604 -20.00 12.60 14.70
C TYR A 604 -21.53 12.58 14.82
N PRO A 605 -22.24 11.92 13.89
CA PRO A 605 -23.69 11.77 13.99
C PRO A 605 -24.08 11.01 15.26
N PRO A 606 -25.28 11.28 15.85
CA PRO A 606 -25.60 10.88 17.22
C PRO A 606 -25.35 9.41 17.56
N ALA A 607 -25.78 8.48 16.70
CA ALA A 607 -25.58 7.05 16.94
C ALA A 607 -24.09 6.62 16.90
N VAL A 608 -23.28 7.26 16.05
CA VAL A 608 -21.82 7.05 16.02
C VAL A 608 -21.18 7.65 17.26
N ALA A 609 -21.57 8.88 17.62
CA ALA A 609 -21.09 9.57 18.81
C ALA A 609 -21.36 8.74 20.07
N ASP A 610 -22.56 8.19 20.22
CA ASP A 610 -22.95 7.31 21.33
C ASP A 610 -22.10 6.02 21.38
N SER A 611 -21.84 5.42 20.21
CA SER A 611 -21.00 4.22 20.11
C SER A 611 -19.54 4.51 20.45
N PHE A 612 -18.99 5.64 20.00
CA PHE A 612 -17.62 6.05 20.31
C PHE A 612 -17.47 6.53 21.75
N ALA A 613 -18.49 7.15 22.34
CA ALA A 613 -18.50 7.60 23.73
C ALA A 613 -18.62 6.46 24.75
N ASN A 614 -19.12 5.30 24.34
CA ASN A 614 -19.24 4.12 25.21
C ASN A 614 -18.04 3.19 25.03
N ILE A 615 -17.21 3.04 26.06
CA ILE A 615 -15.96 2.25 26.00
C ILE A 615 -16.17 0.78 25.62
N GLU A 616 -17.30 0.17 26.01
CA GLU A 616 -17.63 -1.24 25.71
C GLU A 616 -18.08 -1.42 24.25
N LYS A 617 -18.74 -0.39 23.69
CA LYS A 617 -19.24 -0.39 22.30
C LYS A 617 -18.23 0.17 21.32
N CYS A 618 -17.25 0.94 21.79
CA CYS A 618 -16.23 1.54 20.96
C CYS A 618 -15.48 0.44 20.17
N PRO A 619 -15.28 0.62 18.85
CA PRO A 619 -14.42 -0.27 18.08
C PRO A 619 -13.01 -0.26 18.66
N GLU A 620 -12.41 -1.43 18.89
CA GLU A 620 -11.07 -1.50 19.51
C GLU A 620 -10.01 -0.78 18.68
N ASP A 621 -10.16 -0.77 17.35
CA ASP A 621 -9.33 0.00 16.43
C ASP A 621 -9.26 1.50 16.78
N PHE A 622 -10.32 2.07 17.37
CA PHE A 622 -10.43 3.50 17.70
C PHE A 622 -10.43 3.78 19.21
N LEU A 623 -10.20 2.76 20.04
CA LEU A 623 -10.39 2.84 21.49
C LEU A 623 -9.53 3.94 22.11
N LEU A 624 -8.22 3.94 21.85
CA LEU A 624 -7.29 4.90 22.45
C LEU A 624 -7.36 6.30 21.80
N PHE A 625 -8.03 6.41 20.66
CA PHE A 625 -8.42 7.70 20.12
C PHE A 625 -9.56 8.32 20.93
N PHE A 626 -10.56 7.57 21.37
CA PHE A 626 -11.72 8.15 22.05
C PHE A 626 -11.68 8.09 23.58
N HIS A 627 -10.86 7.20 24.15
CA HIS A 627 -10.82 6.92 25.59
C HIS A 627 -9.40 6.98 26.14
N HIS A 628 -9.24 7.58 27.32
CA HIS A 628 -8.07 7.29 28.17
C HIS A 628 -8.32 5.98 28.91
N CYS A 629 -7.63 4.93 28.53
CA CYS A 629 -7.82 3.58 29.05
C CYS A 629 -6.73 3.24 30.08
N LYS A 630 -7.15 2.69 31.21
CA LYS A 630 -6.22 2.13 32.20
C LYS A 630 -5.48 0.93 31.64
N TRP A 631 -4.26 0.70 32.11
CA TRP A 631 -3.44 -0.44 31.67
C TRP A 631 -4.10 -1.80 31.89
N ASP A 632 -4.92 -1.93 32.94
CA ASP A 632 -5.63 -3.15 33.33
C ASP A 632 -7.02 -3.30 32.67
N TYR A 633 -7.44 -2.36 31.82
CA TYR A 633 -8.71 -2.43 31.09
C TYR A 633 -8.80 -3.73 30.28
N LYS A 634 -9.93 -4.45 30.39
CA LYS A 634 -10.12 -5.74 29.71
C LYS A 634 -10.59 -5.54 28.28
N MET A 635 -9.72 -5.89 27.33
CA MET A 635 -10.01 -5.93 25.90
C MET A 635 -11.01 -7.06 25.59
N LYS A 636 -11.61 -7.05 24.40
CA LYS A 636 -12.54 -8.10 23.93
C LYS A 636 -11.90 -9.48 23.87
N SER A 637 -10.57 -9.54 23.76
CA SER A 637 -9.79 -10.79 23.85
C SER A 637 -9.70 -11.38 25.26
N GLY A 638 -10.09 -10.64 26.30
CA GLY A 638 -9.91 -10.99 27.71
C GLY A 638 -8.54 -10.58 28.31
N MET A 639 -7.59 -10.19 27.46
CA MET A 639 -6.32 -9.61 27.89
C MET A 639 -6.53 -8.21 28.47
N THR A 640 -5.66 -7.77 29.38
CA THR A 640 -5.59 -6.35 29.72
C THR A 640 -5.07 -5.54 28.52
N LEU A 641 -5.31 -4.23 28.49
CA LEU A 641 -4.80 -3.34 27.45
C LEU A 641 -3.29 -3.51 27.26
N ILE A 642 -2.52 -3.45 28.36
CA ILE A 642 -1.06 -3.59 28.27
C ILE A 642 -0.65 -4.99 27.78
N GLN A 643 -1.31 -6.06 28.24
CA GLN A 643 -1.03 -7.41 27.73
C GLN A 643 -1.28 -7.52 26.23
N SER A 644 -2.36 -6.92 25.75
CA SER A 644 -2.73 -6.95 24.34
C SER A 644 -1.75 -6.16 23.46
N LEU A 645 -1.27 -5.00 23.92
CA LEU A 645 -0.24 -4.22 23.23
C LEU A 645 1.07 -5.01 23.13
N TYR A 646 1.51 -5.64 24.21
CA TYR A 646 2.67 -6.56 24.20
C TYR A 646 2.49 -7.70 23.19
N HIS A 647 1.33 -8.36 23.23
CA HIS A 647 1.03 -9.46 22.32
C HIS A 647 1.10 -9.03 20.85
N ASN A 648 0.51 -7.88 20.51
CA ASN A 648 0.52 -7.35 19.15
C ASN A 648 1.96 -7.07 18.68
N HIS A 649 2.80 -6.44 19.50
CA HIS A 649 4.20 -6.15 19.15
C HIS A 649 4.98 -7.42 18.73
N PHE A 650 4.86 -8.49 19.51
CA PHE A 650 5.48 -9.77 19.16
C PHE A 650 4.84 -10.41 17.93
N ARG A 651 3.51 -10.37 17.81
CA ARG A 651 2.78 -10.88 16.64
C ARG A 651 3.25 -10.20 15.35
N GLY A 652 3.39 -8.87 15.37
CA GLY A 652 3.90 -8.08 14.26
C GLY A 652 5.32 -8.51 13.85
N LEU A 653 6.24 -8.60 14.81
CA LEU A 653 7.62 -9.06 14.55
C LEU A 653 7.68 -10.48 13.95
N HIS A 654 6.88 -11.40 14.49
CA HIS A 654 6.77 -12.76 13.95
C HIS A 654 6.22 -12.76 12.52
N GLN A 655 5.24 -11.92 12.24
CA GLN A 655 4.64 -11.83 10.91
C GLN A 655 5.60 -11.24 9.87
N VAL A 656 6.47 -10.28 10.24
CA VAL A 656 7.55 -9.82 9.35
C VAL A 656 8.53 -10.95 9.03
N ARG A 657 8.90 -11.79 10.00
CA ARG A 657 9.72 -13.00 9.75
C ARG A 657 9.01 -13.96 8.79
N ASN A 658 7.69 -14.10 8.90
CA ASN A 658 6.90 -14.92 7.98
C ASN A 658 6.90 -14.34 6.56
N PHE A 659 6.84 -13.01 6.38
CA PHE A 659 6.98 -12.39 5.06
C PHE A 659 8.31 -12.74 4.40
N ILE A 660 9.42 -12.68 5.15
CA ILE A 660 10.75 -13.08 4.65
C ILE A 660 10.75 -14.55 4.21
N ASN A 661 10.20 -15.44 5.03
CA ASN A 661 10.16 -16.87 4.72
C ASN A 661 9.28 -17.18 3.51
N ASN A 662 8.12 -16.54 3.40
CA ASN A 662 7.21 -16.70 2.28
C ASN A 662 7.82 -16.17 0.99
N TRP A 663 8.46 -15.00 1.02
CA TRP A 663 9.09 -14.40 -0.15
C TRP A 663 10.20 -15.28 -0.74
N LYS A 664 11.01 -15.92 0.12
CA LYS A 664 12.04 -16.88 -0.32
C LYS A 664 11.48 -18.08 -1.09
N LEU A 665 10.21 -18.43 -0.93
CA LEU A 665 9.59 -19.57 -1.63
C LEU A 665 9.40 -19.31 -3.13
N VAL A 666 9.40 -18.05 -3.56
CA VAL A 666 9.15 -17.65 -4.95
C VAL A 666 10.39 -17.12 -5.66
N SER A 667 11.59 -17.33 -5.10
CA SER A 667 12.87 -16.83 -5.64
C SER A 667 13.11 -17.22 -7.10
N ASP A 668 12.66 -18.41 -7.49
CA ASP A 668 12.86 -18.98 -8.82
C ASP A 668 11.72 -18.63 -9.79
N LEU A 669 10.68 -17.94 -9.31
CA LEU A 669 9.47 -17.60 -10.06
C LEU A 669 9.32 -16.10 -10.32
N VAL A 670 10.17 -15.28 -9.71
CA VAL A 670 10.20 -13.82 -9.90
C VAL A 670 11.58 -13.39 -10.35
N ASP A 671 11.67 -12.21 -10.97
CA ASP A 671 12.95 -11.67 -11.44
C ASP A 671 13.97 -11.56 -10.29
N PRO A 672 15.22 -12.02 -10.45
CA PRO A 672 16.21 -12.04 -9.37
C PRO A 672 16.49 -10.66 -8.76
N GLU A 673 16.48 -9.60 -9.57
CA GLU A 673 16.68 -8.22 -9.08
C GLU A 673 15.52 -7.77 -8.19
N ILE A 674 14.27 -8.06 -8.59
CA ILE A 674 13.08 -7.80 -7.78
C ILE A 674 13.09 -8.64 -6.50
N HIS A 675 13.38 -9.94 -6.60
CA HIS A 675 13.48 -10.83 -5.44
C HIS A 675 14.45 -10.27 -4.40
N ASN A 676 15.67 -9.95 -4.83
CA ASN A 676 16.74 -9.46 -3.95
C ASN A 676 16.40 -8.10 -3.35
N HIS A 677 15.83 -7.19 -4.15
CA HIS A 677 15.38 -5.89 -3.68
C HIS A 677 14.32 -6.01 -2.58
N VAL A 678 13.25 -6.78 -2.82
CA VAL A 678 12.17 -6.99 -1.84
C VAL A 678 12.70 -7.70 -0.59
N LEU A 679 13.54 -8.73 -0.75
CA LEU A 679 14.14 -9.44 0.38
C LEU A 679 15.00 -8.52 1.25
N ALA A 680 15.78 -7.63 0.65
CA ALA A 680 16.58 -6.65 1.39
C ALA A 680 15.70 -5.68 2.21
N LYS A 681 14.60 -5.19 1.62
CA LYS A 681 13.63 -4.32 2.30
C LYS A 681 12.95 -5.04 3.47
N LEU A 682 12.49 -6.28 3.28
CA LEU A 682 11.89 -7.10 4.35
C LEU A 682 12.87 -7.39 5.49
N ASN A 683 14.15 -7.65 5.20
CA ASN A 683 15.17 -7.84 6.25
C ASN A 683 15.42 -6.55 7.05
N LYS A 684 15.42 -5.39 6.39
CA LYS A 684 15.50 -4.10 7.08
C LYS A 684 14.25 -3.85 7.94
N GLN A 685 13.06 -4.09 7.39
CA GLN A 685 11.80 -4.05 8.14
C GLN A 685 11.84 -4.93 9.40
N TYR A 686 12.37 -6.15 9.29
CA TYR A 686 12.52 -7.04 10.46
C TYR A 686 13.49 -6.48 11.50
N THR A 687 14.59 -5.85 11.06
CA THR A 687 15.58 -5.24 11.94
C THR A 687 14.98 -4.05 12.69
N ASP A 688 14.22 -3.21 12.00
CA ASP A 688 13.52 -2.06 12.61
C ASP A 688 12.41 -2.52 13.54
N ALA A 689 11.54 -3.43 13.11
CA ALA A 689 10.48 -4.00 13.95
C ALA A 689 11.05 -4.65 15.20
N LYS A 690 12.18 -5.37 15.11
CA LYS A 690 12.84 -5.95 16.28
C LYS A 690 13.28 -4.86 17.27
N ARG A 691 13.92 -3.80 16.78
CA ARG A 691 14.37 -2.69 17.64
C ARG A 691 13.16 -2.02 18.30
N TRP A 692 12.12 -1.71 17.55
CA TRP A 692 10.90 -1.05 18.07
C TRP A 692 10.18 -1.88 19.13
N VAL A 693 10.16 -3.21 18.99
CA VAL A 693 9.65 -4.11 20.03
C VAL A 693 10.50 -4.03 21.30
N GLU A 694 11.83 -3.92 21.19
CA GLU A 694 12.70 -3.76 22.35
C GLU A 694 12.55 -2.38 23.02
N ASP A 695 12.38 -1.31 22.23
CA ASP A 695 12.11 0.04 22.72
C ASP A 695 10.77 0.06 23.50
N PHE A 696 9.71 -0.52 22.93
CA PHE A 696 8.41 -0.66 23.61
C PHE A 696 8.52 -1.45 24.93
N LYS A 697 9.31 -2.54 24.95
CA LYS A 697 9.54 -3.31 26.18
C LYS A 697 10.29 -2.51 27.24
N SER A 698 11.25 -1.67 26.83
CA SER A 698 11.98 -0.78 27.71
C SER A 698 11.02 0.20 28.39
N ASP A 699 10.16 0.84 27.60
CA ASP A 699 9.30 1.94 28.08
C ASP A 699 8.11 1.44 28.92
N PHE A 700 7.54 0.28 28.57
CA PHE A 700 6.32 -0.22 29.20
C PHE A 700 6.51 -1.49 30.03
N GLY A 701 7.75 -1.97 30.20
CA GLY A 701 8.08 -3.23 30.87
C GLY A 701 7.55 -3.32 32.30
N SER A 702 7.67 -2.24 33.05
CA SER A 702 7.15 -2.14 34.42
C SER A 702 5.62 -2.23 34.46
N LYS A 703 4.92 -1.55 33.55
CA LYS A 703 3.44 -1.54 33.46
C LYS A 703 2.88 -2.92 33.12
N TYR A 704 3.54 -3.63 32.21
CA TYR A 704 3.18 -5.02 31.94
C TYR A 704 3.30 -5.86 33.21
N LYS A 705 4.45 -5.80 33.91
CA LYS A 705 4.70 -6.54 35.16
C LYS A 705 3.69 -6.20 36.27
N GLU A 706 3.35 -4.92 36.42
CA GLU A 706 2.32 -4.45 37.35
C GLU A 706 0.96 -5.09 37.06
N SER A 707 0.55 -5.13 35.78
CA SER A 707 -0.75 -5.68 35.38
C SER A 707 -0.91 -7.18 35.61
N VAL A 708 0.18 -7.93 35.58
CA VAL A 708 0.14 -9.38 35.85
C VAL A 708 0.36 -9.69 37.35
N GLY A 709 0.69 -8.68 38.17
CA GLY A 709 0.81 -8.79 39.63
C GLY A 709 1.99 -9.63 40.14
N CYS A 710 2.79 -10.20 39.24
CA CYS A 710 3.92 -11.05 39.55
C CYS A 710 4.94 -11.06 38.40
N ASN A 711 6.21 -11.27 38.75
CA ASN A 711 7.31 -11.36 37.80
C ASN A 711 7.70 -12.82 37.64
N LEU A 712 7.61 -13.31 36.41
CA LEU A 712 8.19 -14.58 36.01
C LEU A 712 9.32 -14.24 35.04
N THR A 713 10.55 -14.51 35.43
CA THR A 713 11.74 -14.20 34.62
C THR A 713 12.47 -15.50 34.30
N LEU A 714 12.64 -15.82 33.02
CA LEU A 714 13.61 -16.84 32.61
C LEU A 714 15.03 -16.33 32.79
N ILE A 715 15.85 -17.09 33.50
CA ILE A 715 17.26 -16.86 33.75
C ILE A 715 18.05 -18.01 33.12
N THR A 716 18.94 -17.72 32.18
CA THR A 716 19.94 -18.69 31.70
C THR A 716 21.30 -18.37 32.32
N PRO A 717 22.23 -19.34 32.40
CA PRO A 717 23.64 -19.04 32.60
C PRO A 717 24.08 -17.97 31.61
N ASP A 718 24.88 -17.03 32.09
CA ASP A 718 25.19 -15.75 31.46
C ASP A 718 25.82 -15.92 30.06
N THR A 719 24.99 -15.78 29.02
CA THR A 719 25.44 -15.50 27.66
C THR A 719 24.53 -14.42 27.08
N ASN A 720 24.95 -13.16 27.13
CA ASN A 720 24.23 -11.99 26.61
C ASN A 720 24.10 -11.94 25.06
N LYS A 721 23.85 -13.07 24.40
CA LYS A 721 23.56 -13.20 22.96
C LYS A 721 22.55 -14.32 22.78
N ALA A 722 21.58 -14.16 21.89
CA ALA A 722 20.69 -15.25 21.46
C ALA A 722 21.52 -16.52 21.25
N THR A 723 21.34 -17.50 22.14
CA THR A 723 22.28 -18.60 22.34
C THR A 723 22.16 -19.54 21.15
N VAL A 724 23.15 -19.50 20.26
CA VAL A 724 23.38 -20.54 19.26
C VAL A 724 24.02 -21.70 20.00
N VAL A 725 23.31 -22.82 20.09
CA VAL A 725 23.78 -24.02 20.78
C VAL A 725 23.83 -25.18 19.79
N GLU A 726 24.89 -25.98 19.87
CA GLU A 726 25.03 -27.17 19.03
C GLU A 726 23.90 -28.16 19.30
N THR A 727 23.45 -28.84 18.25
CA THR A 727 22.40 -29.86 18.37
C THR A 727 22.85 -30.99 19.30
N GLY A 728 22.03 -31.28 20.32
CA GLY A 728 22.36 -32.19 21.42
C GLY A 728 23.07 -31.55 22.63
N ALA A 729 23.43 -30.26 22.59
CA ALA A 729 23.92 -29.56 23.77
C ALA A 729 22.81 -29.41 24.83
N ARG A 730 23.18 -29.51 26.11
CA ARG A 730 22.26 -29.27 27.24
C ARG A 730 22.38 -27.83 27.71
N VAL A 731 21.26 -27.12 27.73
CA VAL A 731 21.14 -25.76 28.26
C VAL A 731 20.35 -25.82 29.55
N ASN A 732 20.96 -25.38 30.66
CA ASN A 732 20.24 -25.20 31.90
C ASN A 732 19.48 -23.88 31.82
N LEU A 733 18.17 -23.96 31.94
CA LEU A 733 17.28 -22.82 32.04
C LEU A 733 16.82 -22.76 33.49
N SER A 734 16.83 -21.59 34.07
CA SER A 734 16.19 -21.34 35.37
C SER A 734 15.09 -20.32 35.16
N ALA A 735 14.11 -20.30 36.04
CA ALA A 735 13.12 -19.24 36.06
C ALA A 735 12.90 -18.85 37.51
N LYS A 736 12.82 -17.54 37.73
CA LYS A 736 12.58 -16.98 39.04
C LYS A 736 11.20 -16.33 39.04
N PHE A 737 10.38 -16.75 39.98
CA PHE A 737 9.13 -16.08 40.30
C PHE A 737 9.35 -15.13 41.46
N THR A 738 8.93 -13.88 41.29
CA THR A 738 9.05 -12.84 42.31
C THR A 738 7.75 -12.06 42.39
N ASP A 739 7.24 -11.85 43.59
CA ASP A 739 6.14 -10.90 43.79
C ASP A 739 6.65 -9.46 43.79
N GLN A 740 5.73 -8.50 43.83
CA GLN A 740 6.06 -7.07 43.85
C GLN A 740 6.84 -6.61 45.09
N LYS A 741 6.99 -7.46 46.13
CA LYS A 741 7.78 -7.18 47.35
C LYS A 741 9.15 -7.85 47.35
N ASN A 742 9.63 -8.34 46.21
CA ASN A 742 10.89 -9.06 46.04
C ASN A 742 11.00 -10.34 46.90
N ALA A 743 9.89 -10.88 47.41
CA ALA A 743 9.91 -12.20 47.99
C ALA A 743 9.98 -13.22 46.83
N ALA A 744 11.04 -14.04 46.83
CA ALA A 744 11.01 -15.26 46.03
C ALA A 744 9.90 -16.13 46.64
N ILE A 745 8.80 -16.30 45.90
CA ILE A 745 7.77 -17.24 46.30
C ILE A 745 8.18 -18.57 45.69
N ASP A 746 8.36 -19.60 46.52
CA ASP A 746 8.56 -20.97 46.06
C ASP A 746 7.24 -21.47 45.45
N GLU A 747 7.04 -21.17 44.16
CA GLU A 747 5.93 -21.69 43.38
C GLU A 747 6.40 -22.73 42.36
N THR A 748 5.50 -23.67 42.08
CA THR A 748 5.64 -24.66 41.01
C THR A 748 5.56 -23.97 39.64
N LEU A 749 6.70 -23.83 38.95
CA LEU A 749 6.79 -23.35 37.58
C LEU A 749 6.61 -24.49 36.58
N LYS A 750 5.78 -24.25 35.56
CA LYS A 750 5.52 -25.19 34.47
C LYS A 750 6.25 -24.75 33.22
N TRP A 751 6.86 -25.71 32.55
CA TRP A 751 7.66 -25.48 31.35
C TRP A 751 6.99 -26.13 30.15
N SER A 752 6.99 -25.43 29.02
CA SER A 752 6.59 -25.97 27.73
C SER A 752 7.48 -25.42 26.61
N VAL A 753 7.75 -26.24 25.61
CA VAL A 753 8.49 -25.85 24.41
C VAL A 753 7.65 -26.21 23.21
N ASP A 754 7.28 -25.21 22.40
CA ASP A 754 6.48 -25.44 21.20
C ASP A 754 7.32 -25.38 19.92
N ASN A 755 6.93 -26.26 18.99
CA ASN A 755 7.62 -26.77 17.78
C ASN A 755 8.79 -27.74 18.01
N GLY A 756 8.53 -29.04 17.79
CA GLY A 756 9.55 -30.04 17.44
C GLY A 756 9.85 -31.15 18.44
N GLY A 757 9.48 -30.98 19.72
CA GLY A 757 9.45 -32.03 20.77
C GLY A 757 10.79 -32.31 21.48
N THR A 758 10.90 -32.32 22.81
CA THR A 758 9.93 -32.06 23.89
C THR A 758 10.70 -31.71 25.17
N LEU A 759 10.10 -30.97 26.10
CA LEU A 759 10.36 -31.22 27.52
C LEU A 759 9.06 -31.25 28.32
N SER A 760 8.85 -32.33 29.07
CA SER A 760 7.79 -32.47 30.06
C SER A 760 8.40 -32.69 31.44
N ALA A 761 8.46 -31.62 32.22
CA ALA A 761 8.40 -31.71 33.67
C ALA A 761 7.48 -30.59 34.14
N THR A 762 6.53 -30.97 34.98
CA THR A 762 5.44 -30.11 35.41
C THR A 762 5.79 -29.22 36.59
N GLU A 763 6.99 -29.30 37.21
CA GLU A 763 7.37 -28.46 38.38
C GLU A 763 8.90 -28.17 38.51
N GLY A 764 9.32 -26.92 38.80
CA GLY A 764 10.67 -26.56 39.32
C GLY A 764 11.26 -25.19 38.90
N SER A 765 12.20 -24.63 39.68
CA SER A 765 12.92 -23.35 39.42
C SER A 765 14.03 -23.44 38.37
N SER A 766 14.40 -24.65 37.95
CA SER A 766 15.36 -24.89 36.86
C SER A 766 15.03 -26.14 36.05
N VAL A 767 15.21 -26.07 34.74
CA VAL A 767 14.99 -27.16 33.77
C VAL A 767 16.16 -27.24 32.78
N SER A 768 16.60 -28.44 32.44
CA SER A 768 17.64 -28.63 31.41
C SER A 768 17.00 -28.96 30.07
N PHE A 769 17.07 -28.05 29.11
CA PHE A 769 16.60 -28.25 27.75
C PHE A 769 17.73 -28.75 26.85
N SER A 770 17.46 -29.76 26.04
CA SER A 770 18.34 -30.20 24.94
C SER A 770 17.48 -30.51 23.73
N ALA A 771 17.91 -30.06 22.55
CA ALA A 771 17.19 -30.31 21.32
C ALA A 771 18.00 -31.19 20.37
N ASP A 772 17.35 -32.23 19.86
CA ASP A 772 17.97 -33.23 18.98
C ASP A 772 17.93 -32.82 17.49
N LYS A 773 17.41 -31.62 17.18
CA LYS A 773 17.26 -31.06 15.83
C LYS A 773 17.58 -29.58 15.79
N ASP A 774 18.07 -29.11 14.64
CA ASP A 774 18.31 -27.69 14.39
C ASP A 774 16.97 -26.92 14.25
N GLY A 775 16.85 -25.73 14.85
CA GLY A 775 15.65 -24.91 14.83
C GLY A 775 15.63 -23.78 15.87
N ILE A 776 14.67 -22.86 15.73
CA ILE A 776 14.34 -21.88 16.77
C ILE A 776 13.27 -22.50 17.66
N TYR A 777 13.63 -22.71 18.92
CA TYR A 777 12.75 -23.21 19.96
C TYR A 777 12.25 -22.03 20.77
N THR A 778 10.94 -21.93 20.98
CA THR A 778 10.38 -20.97 21.92
C THR A 778 10.12 -21.70 23.22
N VAL A 779 10.93 -21.39 24.23
CA VAL A 779 10.70 -21.87 25.59
C VAL A 779 9.72 -20.94 26.23
N VAL A 780 8.61 -21.49 26.72
CA VAL A 780 7.60 -20.74 27.46
C VAL A 780 7.54 -21.29 28.87
N VAL A 781 7.72 -20.42 29.84
CA VAL A 781 7.44 -20.71 31.25
C VAL A 781 6.13 -20.07 31.64
N SER A 782 5.40 -20.73 32.53
CA SER A 782 4.16 -20.19 33.11
C SER A 782 3.95 -20.78 34.50
N THR A 783 3.03 -20.22 35.28
CA THR A 783 2.66 -20.76 36.59
C THR A 783 1.23 -21.30 36.58
N ALA A 784 0.94 -22.31 37.39
CA ALA A 784 -0.42 -22.90 37.45
C ALA A 784 -1.46 -21.94 38.05
N LYS A 785 -1.02 -21.02 38.91
CA LYS A 785 -1.84 -20.06 39.63
C LYS A 785 -2.09 -18.79 38.81
N PHE A 786 -1.18 -18.47 37.89
CA PHE A 786 -1.27 -17.35 36.95
C PHE A 786 -0.99 -17.87 35.53
N PRO A 787 -1.90 -18.68 34.94
CA PRO A 787 -1.66 -19.31 33.64
C PRO A 787 -1.48 -18.31 32.49
N ASP A 788 -1.92 -17.07 32.68
CA ASP A 788 -1.76 -15.97 31.72
C ASP A 788 -0.40 -15.26 31.86
N LEU A 789 0.31 -15.41 32.99
CA LEU A 789 1.68 -14.92 33.13
C LEU A 789 2.64 -15.92 32.50
N LYS A 790 3.12 -15.57 31.32
CA LYS A 790 4.09 -16.36 30.58
C LYS A 790 5.31 -15.52 30.28
N ASP A 791 6.49 -16.11 30.47
CA ASP A 791 7.73 -15.56 29.94
C ASP A 791 8.27 -16.51 28.89
N GLN A 792 8.84 -15.97 27.84
CA GLN A 792 9.29 -16.76 26.70
C GLN A 792 10.62 -16.30 26.15
N MET A 793 11.46 -17.27 25.81
CA MET A 793 12.73 -17.02 25.14
C MET A 793 12.83 -17.87 23.88
N GLN A 794 13.40 -17.28 22.82
CA GLN A 794 13.80 -18.03 21.63
C GLN A 794 15.23 -18.52 21.78
N ILE A 795 15.42 -19.84 21.72
CA ILE A 795 16.72 -20.51 21.69
C ILE A 795 16.93 -21.07 20.29
N PHE A 796 18.04 -20.73 19.64
CA PHE A 796 18.39 -21.36 18.38
C PHE A 796 19.33 -22.53 18.64
N VAL A 797 18.87 -23.74 18.39
CA VAL A 797 19.73 -24.94 18.40
C VAL A 797 20.09 -25.23 16.95
N GLY A 798 21.36 -25.39 16.62
CA GLY A 798 21.79 -25.73 15.28
C GLY A 798 23.20 -25.25 14.98
N ASN A 799 23.87 -25.98 14.09
CA ASN A 799 25.18 -25.57 13.60
C ASN A 799 24.98 -24.43 12.60
N TRP A 800 25.65 -23.29 12.82
CA TRP A 800 25.66 -22.17 11.88
C TRP A 800 26.37 -22.61 10.59
N ILE A 801 25.63 -23.22 9.67
CA ILE A 801 26.12 -23.59 8.34
C ILE A 801 25.59 -22.54 7.36
N GLN A 802 26.50 -21.69 6.90
CA GLN A 802 26.33 -20.88 5.70
C GLN A 802 26.00 -21.84 4.55
N THR A 803 24.72 -21.92 4.15
CA THR A 803 24.31 -22.84 3.07
C THR A 803 24.72 -22.26 1.72
N THR A 804 25.95 -22.51 1.32
CA THR A 804 26.29 -22.70 -0.08
C THR A 804 25.86 -24.13 -0.47
N SER A 805 24.97 -24.20 -1.46
CA SER A 805 24.64 -25.37 -2.29
C SER A 805 25.33 -26.70 -1.94
N ILE A 806 24.56 -27.72 -1.53
CA ILE A 806 25.07 -29.10 -1.50
C ILE A 806 24.52 -29.87 -2.70
N ARG A 807 25.40 -30.03 -3.70
CA ARG A 807 25.41 -31.18 -4.61
C ARG A 807 25.67 -32.45 -3.80
N ARG A 808 25.02 -33.54 -4.22
CA ARG A 808 25.21 -34.93 -3.81
C ARG A 808 26.63 -35.26 -3.31
N THR A 809 26.69 -35.87 -2.13
CA THR A 809 27.60 -36.99 -1.85
C THR A 809 26.95 -37.94 -0.87
N ALA A 810 27.10 -39.24 -1.16
CA ALA A 810 26.55 -40.35 -0.43
C ALA A 810 27.41 -40.72 0.81
N GLN A 811 26.81 -41.57 1.65
CA GLN A 811 27.36 -42.30 2.81
C GLN A 811 27.43 -41.55 4.14
N ASN A 812 26.45 -41.82 5.01
CA ASN A 812 26.68 -42.59 6.24
C ASN A 812 25.36 -43.03 6.89
N ASN A 813 25.38 -44.27 7.39
CA ASN A 813 24.26 -44.96 8.04
C ASN A 813 23.80 -44.24 9.31
N ILE A 814 22.61 -43.64 9.28
CA ILE A 814 21.80 -43.38 10.47
C ILE A 814 20.35 -43.74 10.13
N THR A 815 19.79 -44.68 10.89
CA THR A 815 18.40 -45.16 10.91
C THR A 815 17.43 -44.07 11.41
N LYS A 816 17.46 -42.86 10.84
CA LYS A 816 16.44 -41.82 11.06
C LYS A 816 15.26 -42.03 10.09
N PRO A 817 14.02 -41.80 10.53
CA PRO A 817 12.90 -41.65 9.62
C PRO A 817 13.23 -40.56 8.60
N SER A 818 13.28 -40.92 7.34
CA SER A 818 13.48 -40.02 6.22
C SER A 818 12.26 -40.14 5.32
N MET A 819 11.91 -39.02 4.71
CA MET A 819 10.82 -38.94 3.74
C MET A 819 11.35 -38.21 2.53
N GLN A 820 11.23 -38.84 1.37
CA GLN A 820 11.64 -38.27 0.09
C GLN A 820 10.44 -38.29 -0.86
N ILE A 821 10.11 -37.14 -1.43
CA ILE A 821 9.07 -37.01 -2.44
C ILE A 821 9.69 -37.05 -3.83
N LEU A 822 9.32 -38.07 -4.62
CA LEU A 822 9.61 -38.16 -6.04
C LEU A 822 8.32 -37.92 -6.82
N ARG A 823 8.35 -36.99 -7.77
CA ARG A 823 7.16 -36.66 -8.58
C ARG A 823 7.27 -37.28 -9.96
N ASN A 824 6.16 -37.81 -10.47
CA ASN A 824 6.01 -38.16 -11.88
C ASN A 824 4.74 -37.52 -12.46
N SER A 825 4.48 -37.72 -13.75
CA SER A 825 3.37 -37.09 -14.47
C SER A 825 1.96 -37.49 -14.00
N HIS A 826 1.83 -38.52 -13.15
CA HIS A 826 0.54 -39.08 -12.74
C HIS A 826 0.39 -39.24 -11.22
N GLY A 827 1.36 -38.79 -10.42
CA GLY A 827 1.29 -38.88 -8.97
C GLY A 827 2.62 -38.60 -8.25
N ILE A 828 2.59 -38.81 -6.94
CA ILE A 828 3.76 -38.65 -6.07
C ILE A 828 4.15 -40.00 -5.47
N SER A 829 5.42 -40.37 -5.61
CA SER A 829 6.04 -41.48 -4.89
C SER A 829 6.71 -40.92 -3.65
N ILE A 830 6.28 -41.39 -2.48
CA ILE A 830 6.81 -41.00 -1.20
C ILE A 830 7.61 -42.18 -0.69
N ILE A 831 8.93 -42.01 -0.64
CA ILE A 831 9.84 -43.01 -0.11
C ILE A 831 10.03 -42.69 1.37
N THR A 832 9.70 -43.65 2.22
CA THR A 832 9.87 -43.51 3.67
C THR A 832 10.77 -44.62 4.19
N SER A 833 11.62 -44.29 5.16
CA SER A 833 12.43 -45.30 5.85
C SER A 833 11.70 -45.97 7.03
N SER A 834 10.39 -45.71 7.22
CA SER A 834 9.59 -46.26 8.33
C SER A 834 8.08 -46.32 8.01
N ALA A 835 7.36 -47.23 8.69
CA ALA A 835 5.90 -47.40 8.62
C ALA A 835 5.17 -46.20 9.26
N GLY A 836 3.97 -45.83 8.79
CA GLY A 836 3.24 -44.68 9.32
C GLY A 836 2.07 -44.17 8.48
N LYS A 837 1.36 -43.16 8.98
CA LYS A 837 0.25 -42.50 8.27
C LYS A 837 0.72 -41.24 7.54
N ILE A 838 0.48 -41.17 6.24
CA ILE A 838 0.70 -39.98 5.42
C ILE A 838 -0.59 -39.19 5.29
N ASP A 839 -0.60 -37.94 5.74
CA ASP A 839 -1.69 -36.98 5.54
C ASP A 839 -1.25 -35.89 4.57
N ILE A 840 -2.06 -35.62 3.55
CA ILE A 840 -1.93 -34.49 2.63
C ILE A 840 -2.91 -33.43 3.06
N TYR A 841 -2.41 -32.26 3.40
CA TYR A 841 -3.19 -31.10 3.80
C TYR A 841 -3.31 -30.14 2.64
N GLY A 842 -4.55 -29.69 2.40
CA GLY A 842 -4.80 -28.52 1.57
C GLY A 842 -4.44 -27.23 2.29
N LEU A 843 -4.45 -26.14 1.53
CA LEU A 843 -4.14 -24.79 2.01
C LEU A 843 -5.03 -24.31 3.17
N GLN A 844 -6.21 -24.88 3.36
CA GLN A 844 -7.11 -24.58 4.48
C GLN A 844 -6.82 -25.41 5.75
N GLY A 845 -5.71 -26.16 5.78
CA GLY A 845 -5.34 -27.02 6.92
C GLY A 845 -6.21 -28.27 7.08
N LYS A 846 -7.11 -28.56 6.13
CA LYS A 846 -7.90 -29.80 6.10
C LYS A 846 -7.11 -30.93 5.45
N VAL A 847 -7.19 -32.12 6.05
CA VAL A 847 -6.65 -33.34 5.45
C VAL A 847 -7.51 -33.68 4.23
N ILE A 848 -6.89 -33.64 3.05
CA ILE A 848 -7.52 -33.96 1.77
C ILE A 848 -7.39 -35.44 1.47
N LYS A 849 -6.29 -36.06 1.87
CA LYS A 849 -6.04 -37.49 1.64
C LYS A 849 -5.14 -38.06 2.72
N SER A 850 -5.46 -39.28 3.16
CA SER A 850 -4.69 -40.04 4.15
C SER A 850 -4.31 -41.40 3.60
N VAL A 851 -3.08 -41.86 3.84
CA VAL A 851 -2.61 -43.20 3.44
C VAL A 851 -1.83 -43.84 4.59
N ASN A 852 -2.17 -45.07 4.96
CA ASN A 852 -1.46 -45.81 6.02
C ASN A 852 -0.43 -46.76 5.40
N LEU A 853 0.78 -46.78 5.97
CA LEU A 853 1.89 -47.64 5.56
C LEU A 853 2.25 -48.60 6.69
N THR A 854 2.28 -49.89 6.38
CA THR A 854 2.55 -50.97 7.35
C THR A 854 4.04 -51.28 7.50
N ASN A 855 4.89 -50.89 6.55
CA ASN A 855 6.34 -51.09 6.58
C ASN A 855 7.08 -49.90 5.92
N ALA A 856 8.42 -49.85 6.09
CA ALA A 856 9.27 -48.92 5.35
C ALA A 856 9.23 -49.26 3.85
N GLY A 857 9.06 -48.25 2.99
CA GLY A 857 8.91 -48.48 1.56
C GLY A 857 8.48 -47.24 0.77
N THR A 858 8.14 -47.46 -0.49
CA THR A 858 7.64 -46.41 -1.40
C THR A 858 6.12 -46.49 -1.48
N CYS A 859 5.43 -45.41 -1.12
CA CYS A 859 4.00 -45.24 -1.33
C CYS A 859 3.75 -44.39 -2.56
N PHE A 860 2.96 -44.87 -3.52
CA PHE A 860 2.48 -44.04 -4.61
C PHE A 860 1.11 -43.45 -4.27
N ILE A 861 0.98 -42.14 -4.40
CA ILE A 861 -0.30 -41.45 -4.30
C ILE A 861 -0.65 -40.90 -5.67
N ASP A 862 -1.74 -41.42 -6.23
CA ASP A 862 -2.37 -40.82 -7.39
C ASP A 862 -2.97 -39.47 -6.99
N THR A 863 -2.50 -38.44 -7.66
CA THR A 863 -2.87 -37.05 -7.40
C THR A 863 -3.81 -36.48 -8.45
N ARG A 864 -4.27 -37.28 -9.42
CA ARG A 864 -5.21 -36.83 -10.47
C ARG A 864 -6.55 -36.31 -9.91
N ASP A 865 -6.90 -36.77 -8.71
CA ASP A 865 -8.11 -36.34 -7.99
C ASP A 865 -7.86 -35.20 -6.98
N ILE A 866 -6.63 -34.68 -6.89
CA ILE A 866 -6.27 -33.57 -6.00
C ILE A 866 -6.19 -32.28 -6.84
N ALA A 867 -6.76 -31.18 -6.35
CA ALA A 867 -6.71 -29.90 -7.07
C ALA A 867 -5.25 -29.42 -7.29
N LYS A 868 -5.01 -28.56 -8.28
CA LYS A 868 -3.67 -27.94 -8.45
C LYS A 868 -3.42 -26.93 -7.33
N GLY A 869 -2.24 -26.94 -6.71
CA GLY A 869 -1.94 -26.08 -5.57
C GLY A 869 -0.76 -26.53 -4.70
N LEU A 870 -0.47 -25.77 -3.64
CA LEU A 870 0.54 -26.12 -2.64
C LEU A 870 -0.07 -27.02 -1.56
N TYR A 871 0.60 -28.14 -1.30
CA TYR A 871 0.18 -29.14 -0.34
C TYR A 871 1.26 -29.35 0.71
N LEU A 872 0.82 -29.52 1.95
CA LEU A 872 1.68 -29.97 3.02
C LEU A 872 1.48 -31.48 3.18
N LEU A 873 2.56 -32.23 3.09
CA LEU A 873 2.57 -33.66 3.37
C LEU A 873 3.13 -33.90 4.77
N ARG A 874 2.44 -34.73 5.53
CA ARG A 874 2.86 -35.14 6.88
C ARG A 874 2.89 -36.66 6.97
N LEU A 875 4.06 -37.25 7.20
CA LEU A 875 4.17 -38.65 7.61
C LEU A 875 4.21 -38.75 9.13
N GLN A 876 3.33 -39.53 9.73
CA GLN A 876 3.30 -39.89 11.14
C GLN A 876 3.79 -41.33 11.30
N SER A 877 5.03 -41.52 11.74
CA SER A 877 5.68 -42.82 11.94
C SER A 877 6.02 -43.00 13.41
N GLY A 878 5.37 -43.97 14.07
CA GLY A 878 5.47 -44.14 15.52
C GLY A 878 5.11 -42.85 16.26
N THR A 879 6.04 -42.31 17.05
CA THR A 879 5.89 -41.02 17.77
C THR A 879 6.43 -39.81 17.00
N GLN A 880 6.96 -39.98 15.78
CA GLN A 880 7.60 -38.90 15.01
C GLN A 880 6.73 -38.45 13.83
N SER A 881 6.65 -37.14 13.60
CA SER A 881 6.06 -36.55 12.39
C SER A 881 7.15 -35.94 11.50
N LEU A 882 7.18 -36.33 10.23
CA LEU A 882 7.97 -35.68 9.18
C LEU A 882 7.05 -34.83 8.31
N HIS A 883 7.50 -33.64 7.94
CA HIS A 883 6.77 -32.72 7.08
C HIS A 883 7.58 -32.41 5.84
N ASP A 884 6.93 -32.41 4.69
CA ASP A 884 7.51 -31.94 3.44
C ASP A 884 6.44 -31.24 2.62
N LYS A 885 6.83 -30.28 1.79
CA LYS A 885 5.90 -29.49 0.98
C LYS A 885 6.04 -29.87 -0.47
N PHE A 886 4.90 -30.01 -1.15
CA PHE A 886 4.92 -30.23 -2.58
C PHE A 886 3.84 -29.44 -3.30
N ILE A 887 4.13 -29.12 -4.55
CA ILE A 887 3.21 -28.39 -5.42
C ILE A 887 2.67 -29.38 -6.44
N LEU A 888 1.35 -29.47 -6.52
CA LEU A 888 0.65 -30.20 -7.57
C LEU A 888 0.39 -29.26 -8.75
N ARG A 889 0.96 -29.60 -9.92
CA ARG A 889 0.96 -28.78 -11.15
C ARG A 889 -0.09 -29.22 -12.15
#